data_AF-A0A368BD80-F1
#
_entry.id   AF-A0A368BD80-F1
#
_cell.length_a   1.000
_cell.length_b   1.000
_cell.length_c   1.000
_cell.angle_alpha   90.00
_cell.angle_beta   90.00
_cell.angle_gamma   90.00
#
_symmetry.space_group_name_H-M   'P 1'
#
loop_
_entity.id
_entity.type
_entity.pdbx_description
1 polymer ?
#
loop_
_entity_poly.entity_id
_entity_poly.type
_entity_poly.pdbx_seq_one_letter_code
_entity_poly.pdbx_strand_id
1 'polypeptide(L)'
;MSKLLTIISSEEPEVRNIALAEVCATLTMSELLDECVALDRFRRESENLYERVRALCFLSAIHRHHLPPLLPAEKTGRIPVAGTNLLLQRQFAEAIDVFHLAVAEQGACGALSSALAHGYHELAFHALGAQVRRAVQEVKGNQWMFRMGHPADHPLIVSEELLERKPDGSRKKLCERTPVRMDLSHAGWSDIFFLGMDYPEGAQVLNISVDLGVHGAEDQPAPPIEVQVRVIDEPVITLRSLDLRASARVESLGEVFDFAKDDLGLLKAAIIASGVVPPGIEGSGQSLESLLERMVGPGRGIELVSSVRGISKGSRLAVSTNLLAALIAVLMRSTGQTRSLSGTLSESEKRLVLARAVLGEWLGGSGGGWQDCGGVWPGIKLISGVPASAMDPEFHVSRGRLLPAHHVFDEDEIPRSARKALRDSLVLVHGGMTQNVGPMLEMVTERYLLRSEREWAGRLEALRLLDEVVSCLKRGDMRGLGRATTRNFRGPLQTILPWATNLYTETLIERVEEKFGDDFWGFCMFGGVSGGGMGFIFDPARKSEAQDAMGWIMKEAKDHLQTALPFAMDPVVYDFQINDTGTSAELLESDMSLSGEEERAPDSAGKGAGQAVNQREATETLKTLLEENGFDRVAHGRLREDVISGRVSLQSNRLPSTSRIDDVISGDVVDCTAGSENLSRESSEVGEAAIAGGEIAVVTLAAGAASRWTGGAGTCKALNPFALLGGRHRTFLEVHLAKSRKTGLSLGVGIPHVFTTSYLTHGPTSRFLDEVSQYNYEGPLFLSPGRTVGLRMIPTVRDLKFAWEELPEQQLDPQQQKLRDSVRSGMIDWARATGEAQDYTDNLPTQCLHPMGHFYEVPNLLLNGTLRALLQERPQLKTLLVHNVDTLGAFVDPAILGTHLKSGRGITLEVISRQLADRGGGLARVDGKLRLVEGLAMPQSYSEYGLSYFNSMTSWVDLDQYLSLLGLDRESVLVNDRKQIGEAIRALVERMPTYLTLKEVKRGAGSGSPGVFPVAQVEHLWGDLTTLSDSNCGYFLVDRQRGRQLKSPDELDEWVAQSAAHLEGLCAWS
;
A
#
# COMPACT_ATOMS: atom_id res chain seq x y z
N MET A 1 -12.59 -39.98 -5.19
CA MET A 1 -11.79 -39.36 -4.12
C MET A 1 -11.35 -38.02 -4.67
N SER A 2 -11.53 -36.92 -3.92
CA SER A 2 -11.14 -35.59 -4.41
C SER A 2 -9.64 -35.55 -4.63
N LYS A 3 -9.22 -35.09 -5.82
CA LYS A 3 -7.80 -34.96 -6.16
C LYS A 3 -7.16 -33.85 -5.32
N LEU A 4 -7.88 -32.77 -5.07
CA LEU A 4 -7.37 -31.62 -4.31
C LEU A 4 -7.24 -31.91 -2.81
N LEU A 5 -8.18 -32.66 -2.22
CA LEU A 5 -8.04 -33.09 -0.82
C LEU A 5 -6.82 -33.99 -0.61
N THR A 6 -6.49 -34.83 -1.60
CA THR A 6 -5.32 -35.72 -1.54
C THR A 6 -4.02 -34.93 -1.37
N ILE A 7 -3.84 -33.83 -2.11
CA ILE A 7 -2.62 -33.01 -2.03
C ILE A 7 -2.61 -32.07 -0.82
N ILE A 8 -3.73 -31.89 -0.13
CA ILE A 8 -3.81 -31.12 1.13
C ILE A 8 -3.38 -31.98 2.33
N SER A 9 -3.98 -33.17 2.48
CA SER A 9 -3.84 -33.99 3.69
C SER A 9 -2.70 -35.02 3.63
N SER A 10 -2.05 -35.20 2.48
CA SER A 10 -0.94 -36.14 2.36
C SER A 10 0.25 -35.73 3.23
N GLU A 11 0.81 -36.69 3.96
CA GLU A 11 2.07 -36.52 4.69
C GLU A 11 3.30 -36.66 3.76
N GLU A 12 3.12 -37.33 2.61
CA GLU A 12 4.18 -37.58 1.63
C GLU A 12 4.55 -36.29 0.89
N PRO A 13 5.80 -35.78 1.00
CA PRO A 13 6.20 -34.52 0.38
C PRO A 13 6.00 -34.48 -1.14
N GLU A 14 6.18 -35.62 -1.83
CA GLU A 14 6.02 -35.74 -3.28
C GLU A 14 4.58 -35.51 -3.73
N VAL A 15 3.59 -35.84 -2.89
CA VAL A 15 2.16 -35.64 -3.16
C VAL A 15 1.70 -34.28 -2.64
N ARG A 16 2.09 -33.94 -1.40
CA ARG A 16 1.68 -32.69 -0.74
C ARG A 16 2.17 -31.45 -1.47
N ASN A 17 3.36 -31.52 -2.09
CA ASN A 17 3.96 -30.37 -2.77
C ASN A 17 3.57 -30.25 -4.25
N ILE A 18 2.64 -31.07 -4.75
CA ILE A 18 2.05 -30.89 -6.08
C ILE A 18 1.33 -29.53 -6.11
N ALA A 19 1.58 -28.76 -7.17
CA ALA A 19 0.99 -27.45 -7.36
C ALA A 19 -0.51 -27.55 -7.62
N LEU A 20 -1.30 -26.63 -7.05
CA LEU A 20 -2.74 -26.55 -7.35
C LEU A 20 -2.99 -26.45 -8.87
N ALA A 21 -2.23 -25.60 -9.55
CA ALA A 21 -2.39 -25.32 -10.97
C ALA A 21 -2.22 -26.58 -11.84
N GLU A 22 -1.30 -27.48 -11.45
CA GLU A 22 -1.05 -28.74 -12.16
C GLU A 22 -2.30 -29.64 -12.11
N VAL A 23 -2.91 -29.78 -10.93
CA VAL A 23 -4.12 -30.59 -10.78
C VAL A 23 -5.29 -29.94 -11.52
N CYS A 24 -5.50 -28.63 -11.33
CA CYS A 24 -6.60 -27.88 -11.95
C CYS A 24 -6.55 -27.91 -13.49
N ALA A 25 -5.37 -27.88 -14.09
CA ALA A 25 -5.21 -27.93 -15.55
C ALA A 25 -5.75 -29.23 -16.18
N THR A 26 -5.89 -30.29 -15.40
CA THR A 26 -6.42 -31.60 -15.87
C THR A 26 -7.94 -31.74 -15.73
N LEU A 27 -8.62 -30.74 -15.16
CA LEU A 27 -10.02 -30.82 -14.79
C LEU A 27 -10.89 -29.99 -15.72
N THR A 28 -12.06 -30.52 -16.04
CA THR A 28 -13.13 -29.79 -16.72
C THR A 28 -13.80 -28.79 -15.77
N MET A 29 -14.59 -27.85 -16.32
CA MET A 29 -15.36 -26.90 -15.50
C MET A 29 -16.26 -27.62 -14.47
N SER A 30 -16.92 -28.71 -14.86
CA SER A 30 -17.79 -29.47 -13.96
C SER A 30 -17.00 -30.13 -12.83
N GLU A 31 -15.88 -30.76 -13.15
CA GLU A 31 -15.03 -31.41 -12.14
C GLU A 31 -14.42 -30.39 -11.17
N LEU A 32 -14.03 -29.20 -11.65
CA LEU A 32 -13.55 -28.13 -10.78
C LEU A 32 -14.62 -27.63 -9.81
N LEU A 33 -15.87 -27.50 -10.27
CA LEU A 33 -16.99 -27.13 -9.40
C LEU A 33 -17.26 -28.20 -8.34
N ASP A 34 -17.18 -29.48 -8.71
CA ASP A 34 -17.32 -30.60 -7.76
C ASP A 34 -16.18 -30.61 -6.73
N GLU A 35 -14.94 -30.34 -7.15
CA GLU A 35 -13.79 -30.18 -6.27
C GLU A 35 -13.97 -28.97 -5.32
N CYS A 36 -14.51 -27.84 -5.79
CA CYS A 36 -14.85 -26.70 -4.94
C CYS A 36 -15.87 -27.08 -3.86
N VAL A 37 -16.92 -27.86 -4.20
CA VAL A 37 -17.90 -28.34 -3.22
C VAL A 37 -17.24 -29.24 -2.18
N ALA A 38 -16.34 -30.13 -2.60
CA ALA A 38 -15.59 -31.01 -1.70
C ALA A 38 -14.67 -30.22 -0.75
N LEU A 39 -13.93 -29.23 -1.28
CA LEU A 39 -13.07 -28.35 -0.50
C LEU A 39 -13.87 -27.49 0.49
N ASP A 40 -15.02 -26.94 0.08
CA ASP A 40 -15.85 -26.10 0.94
C ASP A 40 -16.41 -26.89 2.13
N ARG A 41 -16.79 -28.16 1.91
CA ARG A 41 -17.17 -29.07 2.99
C ARG A 41 -15.99 -29.36 3.91
N PHE A 42 -14.85 -29.75 3.33
CA PHE A 42 -13.65 -30.11 4.08
C PHE A 42 -13.15 -29.00 5.00
N ARG A 43 -13.12 -27.74 4.54
CA ARG A 43 -12.71 -26.60 5.38
C ARG A 43 -13.62 -26.37 6.60
N ARG A 44 -14.89 -26.80 6.55
CA ARG A 44 -15.85 -26.66 7.67
C ARG A 44 -15.67 -27.76 8.70
N GLU A 45 -15.20 -28.93 8.27
CA GLU A 45 -15.05 -30.13 9.09
C GLU A 45 -13.63 -30.29 9.67
N SER A 46 -12.61 -29.77 8.99
CA SER A 46 -11.21 -29.88 9.40
C SER A 46 -10.91 -29.13 10.70
N GLU A 47 -10.41 -29.84 11.70
CA GLU A 47 -9.87 -29.27 12.95
C GLU A 47 -8.42 -28.77 12.78
N ASN A 48 -7.69 -29.31 11.79
CA ASN A 48 -6.34 -28.86 11.47
C ASN A 48 -6.39 -27.49 10.77
N LEU A 49 -5.63 -26.52 11.30
CA LEU A 49 -5.63 -25.16 10.78
C LEU A 49 -5.05 -25.09 9.37
N TYR A 50 -3.95 -25.79 9.12
CA TYR A 50 -3.26 -25.75 7.84
C TYR A 50 -4.11 -26.35 6.72
N GLU A 51 -4.68 -27.52 6.96
CA GLU A 51 -5.59 -28.17 6.00
C GLU A 51 -6.77 -27.25 5.64
N ARG A 52 -7.36 -26.62 6.66
CA ARG A 52 -8.46 -25.67 6.48
C ARG A 52 -8.05 -24.42 5.70
N VAL A 53 -6.93 -23.79 6.05
CA VAL A 53 -6.45 -22.57 5.39
C VAL A 53 -6.00 -22.86 3.97
N ARG A 54 -5.33 -24.00 3.74
CA ARG A 54 -4.95 -24.41 2.39
C ARG A 54 -6.15 -24.69 1.50
N ALA A 55 -7.20 -25.33 2.04
CA ALA A 55 -8.47 -25.49 1.33
C ALA A 55 -9.12 -24.14 0.98
N LEU A 56 -9.09 -23.16 1.90
CA LEU A 56 -9.58 -21.80 1.64
C LEU A 56 -8.77 -21.09 0.55
N CYS A 57 -7.44 -21.18 0.58
CA CYS A 57 -6.59 -20.62 -0.47
C CYS A 57 -6.79 -21.31 -1.82
N PHE A 58 -6.98 -22.64 -1.84
CA PHE A 58 -7.33 -23.37 -3.06
C PHE A 58 -8.66 -22.90 -3.65
N LEU A 59 -9.70 -22.79 -2.82
CA LEU A 59 -11.00 -22.27 -3.23
C LEU A 59 -10.88 -20.86 -3.79
N SER A 60 -10.13 -19.98 -3.11
CA SER A 60 -9.87 -18.62 -3.58
C SER A 60 -9.19 -18.61 -4.95
N ALA A 61 -8.09 -19.36 -5.10
CA ALA A 61 -7.32 -19.41 -6.34
C ALA A 61 -8.09 -20.07 -7.50
N ILE A 62 -8.88 -21.12 -7.25
CA ILE A 62 -9.74 -21.73 -8.28
C ILE A 62 -10.74 -20.71 -8.80
N HIS A 63 -11.46 -20.04 -7.91
CA HIS A 63 -12.43 -19.03 -8.29
C HIS A 63 -11.80 -17.79 -8.94
N ARG A 64 -10.54 -17.49 -8.62
CA ARG A 64 -9.81 -16.32 -9.14
C ARG A 64 -9.10 -16.58 -10.47
N HIS A 65 -8.54 -17.76 -10.69
CA HIS A 65 -7.62 -18.03 -11.80
C HIS A 65 -7.96 -19.24 -12.66
N HIS A 66 -8.45 -20.34 -12.07
CA HIS A 66 -8.62 -21.61 -12.81
C HIS A 66 -10.03 -21.78 -13.40
N LEU A 67 -11.04 -21.30 -12.69
CA LEU A 67 -12.43 -21.34 -13.15
C LEU A 67 -12.74 -20.26 -14.20
N PRO A 68 -12.31 -18.99 -14.07
CA PRO A 68 -12.72 -17.92 -14.99
C PRO A 68 -12.47 -18.18 -16.49
N PRO A 69 -11.32 -18.75 -16.92
CA PRO A 69 -11.10 -19.08 -18.33
C PRO A 69 -12.08 -20.13 -18.90
N LEU A 70 -12.75 -20.90 -18.04
CA LEU A 70 -13.71 -21.93 -18.42
C LEU A 70 -15.17 -21.43 -18.36
N LEU A 71 -15.39 -20.23 -17.82
CA LEU A 71 -16.73 -19.64 -17.73
C LEU A 71 -17.14 -19.04 -19.09
N PRO A 72 -18.44 -19.08 -19.45
CA PRO A 72 -18.91 -18.44 -20.67
C PRO A 72 -18.69 -16.93 -20.64
N ALA A 73 -17.99 -16.38 -21.64
CA ALA A 73 -17.61 -14.96 -21.70
C ALA A 73 -18.82 -14.00 -21.74
N GLU A 74 -19.88 -14.38 -22.44
CA GLU A 74 -21.12 -13.58 -22.57
C GLU A 74 -21.96 -13.58 -21.28
N LYS A 75 -21.72 -14.52 -20.37
CA LYS A 75 -22.57 -14.69 -19.19
C LYS A 75 -22.19 -13.69 -18.10
N THR A 76 -22.96 -12.61 -18.01
CA THR A 76 -22.91 -11.69 -16.87
C THR A 76 -23.71 -12.24 -15.68
N GLY A 77 -23.51 -11.64 -14.50
CA GLY A 77 -24.30 -11.95 -13.32
C GLY A 77 -24.22 -10.84 -12.27
N ARG A 78 -25.16 -10.86 -11.34
CA ARG A 78 -25.30 -9.84 -10.30
C ARG A 78 -24.72 -10.35 -8.99
N ILE A 79 -23.94 -9.51 -8.32
CA ILE A 79 -23.39 -9.83 -7.01
C ILE A 79 -24.43 -9.45 -5.95
N PRO A 80 -24.90 -10.38 -5.11
CA PRO A 80 -25.92 -10.09 -4.10
C PRO A 80 -25.44 -9.05 -3.08
N VAL A 81 -26.22 -7.97 -2.93
CA VAL A 81 -25.96 -6.91 -1.93
C VAL A 81 -25.86 -7.45 -0.51
N ALA A 82 -26.68 -8.46 -0.18
CA ALA A 82 -26.62 -9.11 1.14
C ALA A 82 -25.24 -9.74 1.41
N GLY A 83 -24.64 -10.40 0.42
CA GLY A 83 -23.31 -11.00 0.55
C GLY A 83 -22.22 -9.93 0.70
N THR A 84 -22.30 -8.82 -0.06
CA THR A 84 -21.33 -7.72 0.08
C THR A 84 -21.42 -7.01 1.43
N ASN A 85 -22.62 -6.89 2.01
CA ASN A 85 -22.80 -6.33 3.36
C ASN A 85 -22.13 -7.22 4.41
N LEU A 86 -22.32 -8.54 4.32
CA LEU A 86 -21.71 -9.51 5.21
C LEU A 86 -20.18 -9.48 5.12
N LEU A 87 -19.61 -9.32 3.91
CA LEU A 87 -18.16 -9.11 3.73
C LEU A 87 -17.66 -7.89 4.49
N LEU A 88 -18.34 -6.74 4.40
CA LEU A 88 -17.94 -5.54 5.14
C LEU A 88 -18.06 -5.72 6.66
N GLN A 89 -19.02 -6.50 7.12
CA GLN A 89 -19.21 -6.85 8.54
C GLN A 89 -18.24 -7.96 9.01
N ARG A 90 -17.31 -8.39 8.16
CA ARG A 90 -16.38 -9.50 8.40
C ARG A 90 -17.07 -10.84 8.69
N GLN A 91 -18.34 -10.99 8.28
CA GLN A 91 -19.11 -12.24 8.33
C GLN A 91 -18.85 -13.05 7.05
N PHE A 92 -17.58 -13.44 6.87
CA PHE A 92 -17.09 -13.97 5.60
C PHE A 92 -17.72 -15.32 5.23
N ALA A 93 -17.97 -16.19 6.22
CA ALA A 93 -18.57 -17.50 5.98
C ALA A 93 -20.01 -17.39 5.47
N GLU A 94 -20.80 -16.52 6.09
CA GLU A 94 -22.17 -16.22 5.70
C GLU A 94 -22.24 -15.54 4.32
N ALA A 95 -21.28 -14.64 4.02
CA ALA A 95 -21.17 -14.03 2.71
C ALA A 95 -20.94 -15.08 1.60
N ILE A 96 -20.03 -16.03 1.85
CA ILE A 96 -19.75 -17.15 0.94
C ILE A 96 -21.02 -17.98 0.68
N ASP A 97 -21.81 -18.28 1.72
CA ASP A 97 -23.07 -19.02 1.58
C ASP A 97 -24.09 -18.28 0.70
N VAL A 98 -24.19 -16.95 0.84
CA VAL A 98 -25.04 -16.11 -0.03
C VAL A 98 -24.55 -16.15 -1.49
N PHE A 99 -23.24 -16.13 -1.72
CA PHE A 99 -22.70 -16.20 -3.07
C PHE A 99 -22.92 -17.57 -3.72
N HIS A 100 -22.79 -18.66 -2.97
CA HIS A 100 -23.13 -20.01 -3.47
C HIS A 100 -24.60 -20.14 -3.84
N LEU A 101 -25.51 -19.58 -3.03
CA LEU A 101 -26.93 -19.54 -3.38
C LEU A 101 -27.14 -18.80 -4.70
N ALA A 102 -26.50 -17.66 -4.89
CA ALA A 102 -26.56 -16.92 -6.14
C ALA A 102 -25.96 -17.67 -7.33
N VAL A 103 -24.91 -18.48 -7.12
CA VAL A 103 -24.38 -19.38 -8.15
C VAL A 103 -25.40 -20.46 -8.50
N ALA A 104 -26.13 -21.00 -7.53
CA ALA A 104 -27.19 -21.99 -7.80
C ALA A 104 -28.36 -21.37 -8.59
N GLU A 105 -28.69 -20.10 -8.35
CA GLU A 105 -29.80 -19.39 -9.00
C GLU A 105 -29.46 -18.85 -10.39
N GLN A 106 -28.29 -18.23 -10.54
CA GLN A 106 -27.87 -17.54 -11.77
C GLN A 106 -26.90 -18.39 -12.62
N GLY A 107 -26.35 -19.47 -12.05
CA GLY A 107 -25.22 -20.23 -12.58
C GLY A 107 -23.88 -19.51 -12.40
N ALA A 108 -22.78 -20.26 -12.54
CA ALA A 108 -21.44 -19.70 -12.40
C ALA A 108 -21.14 -18.64 -13.48
N CYS A 109 -20.54 -17.52 -13.07
CA CYS A 109 -20.12 -16.41 -13.92
C CYS A 109 -18.97 -15.63 -13.25
N GLY A 110 -18.29 -14.77 -14.02
CA GLY A 110 -17.12 -14.03 -13.52
C GLY A 110 -17.40 -13.16 -12.29
N ALA A 111 -18.59 -12.55 -12.21
CA ALA A 111 -19.00 -11.73 -11.08
C ALA A 111 -19.05 -12.53 -9.77
N LEU A 112 -19.77 -13.65 -9.76
CA LEU A 112 -19.92 -14.50 -8.57
C LEU A 112 -18.63 -15.24 -8.23
N SER A 113 -17.85 -15.66 -9.22
CA SER A 113 -16.54 -16.27 -9.00
C SER A 113 -15.58 -15.29 -8.32
N SER A 114 -15.56 -14.02 -8.75
CA SER A 114 -14.75 -12.99 -8.10
C SER A 114 -15.19 -12.71 -6.64
N ALA A 115 -16.49 -12.78 -6.36
CA ALA A 115 -17.02 -12.58 -5.01
C ALA A 115 -16.66 -13.74 -4.06
N LEU A 116 -16.79 -14.99 -4.54
CA LEU A 116 -16.35 -16.18 -3.82
C LEU A 116 -14.85 -16.17 -3.58
N ALA A 117 -14.05 -15.83 -4.59
CA ALA A 117 -12.60 -15.74 -4.47
C ALA A 117 -12.17 -14.80 -3.34
N HIS A 118 -12.77 -13.62 -3.27
CA HIS A 118 -12.51 -12.65 -2.21
C HIS A 118 -13.01 -13.13 -0.84
N GLY A 119 -14.24 -13.66 -0.75
CA GLY A 119 -14.76 -14.18 0.51
C GLY A 119 -13.89 -15.29 1.12
N TYR A 120 -13.42 -16.22 0.29
CA TYR A 120 -12.49 -17.27 0.73
C TYR A 120 -11.13 -16.74 1.15
N HIS A 121 -10.60 -15.75 0.42
CA HIS A 121 -9.34 -15.09 0.76
C HIS A 121 -9.43 -14.41 2.14
N GLU A 122 -10.44 -13.58 2.37
CA GLU A 122 -10.64 -12.90 3.65
C GLU A 122 -10.84 -13.90 4.80
N LEU A 123 -11.60 -14.97 4.58
CA LEU A 123 -11.80 -16.02 5.57
C LEU A 123 -10.51 -16.77 5.91
N ALA A 124 -9.62 -16.99 4.94
CA ALA A 124 -8.30 -17.60 5.16
C ALA A 124 -7.44 -16.75 6.10
N PHE A 125 -7.27 -15.46 5.80
CA PHE A 125 -6.45 -14.56 6.60
C PHE A 125 -7.09 -14.23 7.96
N HIS A 126 -8.43 -14.21 8.04
CA HIS A 126 -9.13 -14.14 9.32
C HIS A 126 -8.83 -15.35 10.21
N ALA A 127 -8.86 -16.57 9.65
CA ALA A 127 -8.54 -17.80 10.39
C ALA A 127 -7.08 -17.83 10.86
N LEU A 128 -6.14 -17.36 10.02
CA LEU A 128 -4.72 -17.25 10.36
C LEU A 128 -4.49 -16.26 11.52
N GLY A 129 -5.05 -15.04 11.43
CA GLY A 129 -4.90 -14.03 12.48
C GLY A 129 -5.52 -14.47 13.81
N ALA A 130 -6.66 -15.17 13.76
CA ALA A 130 -7.27 -15.74 14.96
C ALA A 130 -6.39 -16.79 15.65
N GLN A 131 -5.68 -17.63 14.89
CA GLN A 131 -4.75 -18.59 15.47
C GLN A 131 -3.58 -17.91 16.18
N VAL A 132 -2.96 -16.91 15.55
CA VAL A 132 -1.80 -16.21 16.14
C VAL A 132 -2.19 -15.60 17.48
N ARG A 133 -3.35 -14.94 17.56
CA ARG A 133 -3.87 -14.40 18.83
C ARG A 133 -4.06 -15.47 19.89
N ARG A 134 -4.64 -16.62 19.55
CA ARG A 134 -4.82 -17.75 20.49
C ARG A 134 -3.48 -18.28 20.98
N ALA A 135 -2.54 -18.56 20.06
CA ALA A 135 -1.23 -19.10 20.40
C ALA A 135 -0.47 -18.15 21.37
N VAL A 136 -0.48 -16.85 21.10
CA VAL A 136 0.15 -15.83 21.95
C VAL A 136 -0.47 -15.75 23.35
N GLN A 137 -1.80 -15.89 23.46
CA GLN A 137 -2.51 -15.93 24.75
C GLN A 137 -2.13 -17.15 25.58
N GLU A 138 -1.87 -18.29 24.93
CA GLU A 138 -1.57 -19.56 25.58
C GLU A 138 -0.10 -19.70 26.01
N VAL A 139 0.80 -18.86 25.49
CA VAL A 139 2.21 -18.79 25.90
C VAL A 139 2.34 -18.66 27.43
N LYS A 140 3.12 -19.55 28.03
CA LYS A 140 3.40 -19.54 29.47
C LYS A 140 4.03 -18.20 29.87
N GLY A 141 3.42 -17.53 30.84
CA GLY A 141 3.81 -16.17 31.28
C GLY A 141 2.88 -15.06 30.78
N ASN A 142 2.00 -15.34 29.81
CA ASN A 142 1.02 -14.37 29.31
C ASN A 142 -0.40 -14.57 29.86
N GLN A 143 -0.76 -15.80 30.22
CA GLN A 143 -2.15 -16.20 30.56
C GLN A 143 -2.84 -15.33 31.63
N TRP A 144 -2.09 -14.83 32.62
CA TRP A 144 -2.64 -13.99 33.68
C TRP A 144 -3.12 -12.63 33.17
N MET A 145 -2.48 -12.08 32.12
CA MET A 145 -2.79 -10.76 31.56
C MET A 145 -4.20 -10.72 30.93
N PHE A 146 -4.72 -11.87 30.50
CA PHE A 146 -6.02 -11.98 29.84
C PHE A 146 -7.17 -12.36 30.79
N ARG A 147 -6.85 -12.75 32.04
CA ARG A 147 -7.83 -13.19 33.05
C ARG A 147 -8.08 -12.17 34.15
N MET A 148 -7.22 -11.15 34.25
CA MET A 148 -7.29 -10.14 35.31
C MET A 148 -8.38 -9.09 35.01
N GLY A 149 -9.39 -8.96 35.87
CA GLY A 149 -10.45 -7.96 35.74
C GLY A 149 -10.48 -6.87 36.82
N HIS A 150 -9.61 -6.95 37.84
CA HIS A 150 -9.60 -6.02 38.98
C HIS A 150 -8.18 -5.68 39.45
N PRO A 151 -7.84 -4.41 39.79
CA PRO A 151 -6.51 -3.99 40.25
C PRO A 151 -5.92 -4.79 41.41
N ALA A 152 -6.77 -5.27 42.33
CA ALA A 152 -6.32 -6.06 43.49
C ALA A 152 -5.57 -7.35 43.10
N ASP A 153 -5.91 -7.92 41.94
CA ASP A 153 -5.31 -9.16 41.44
C ASP A 153 -4.02 -8.92 40.65
N HIS A 154 -3.53 -7.67 40.57
CA HIS A 154 -2.34 -7.33 39.79
C HIS A 154 -1.09 -7.98 40.41
N PRO A 155 -0.39 -8.88 39.68
CA PRO A 155 0.76 -9.58 40.24
C PRO A 155 2.06 -8.78 40.16
N LEU A 156 2.09 -7.66 39.43
CA LEU A 156 3.30 -6.91 39.14
C LEU A 156 3.56 -5.85 40.22
N ILE A 157 4.83 -5.70 40.59
CA ILE A 157 5.31 -4.70 41.55
C ILE A 157 6.60 -4.11 41.00
N VAL A 158 6.75 -2.78 41.05
CA VAL A 158 7.99 -2.12 40.62
C VAL A 158 9.14 -2.45 41.58
N SER A 159 10.33 -2.72 41.02
CA SER A 159 11.54 -3.02 41.78
C SER A 159 11.86 -1.92 42.82
N GLU A 160 12.30 -2.32 44.01
CA GLU A 160 12.61 -1.39 45.12
C GLU A 160 13.65 -0.33 44.72
N GLU A 161 14.62 -0.68 43.90
CA GLU A 161 15.69 0.21 43.42
C GLU A 161 15.17 1.39 42.58
N LEU A 162 14.02 1.23 41.91
CA LEU A 162 13.36 2.29 41.15
C LEU A 162 12.39 3.10 42.01
N LEU A 163 11.96 2.56 43.16
CA LEU A 163 11.11 3.24 44.13
C LEU A 163 11.92 4.13 45.08
N GLU A 164 13.17 3.75 45.34
CA GLU A 164 14.07 4.43 46.27
C GLU A 164 14.28 5.89 45.86
N ARG A 165 13.92 6.80 46.78
CA ARG A 165 14.12 8.22 46.62
C ARG A 165 15.51 8.59 47.14
N LYS A 166 16.30 9.23 46.30
CA LYS A 166 17.62 9.72 46.66
C LYS A 166 17.54 10.97 47.54
N PRO A 167 18.65 11.35 48.21
CA PRO A 167 18.72 12.57 49.03
C PRO A 167 18.42 13.87 48.26
N ASP A 168 18.72 13.92 46.97
CA ASP A 168 18.41 15.05 46.07
C ASP A 168 16.94 15.08 45.62
N GLY A 169 16.13 14.13 46.08
CA GLY A 169 14.70 14.01 45.76
C GLY A 169 14.42 13.26 44.46
N SER A 170 15.44 12.92 43.66
CA SER A 170 15.32 12.17 42.41
C SER A 170 15.23 10.65 42.63
N ARG A 171 14.93 9.90 41.56
CA ARG A 171 14.93 8.44 41.54
C ARG A 171 15.83 7.94 40.42
N LYS A 172 16.31 6.69 40.55
CA LYS A 172 17.07 6.02 39.50
C LYS A 172 16.19 5.80 38.26
N LYS A 173 16.83 5.70 37.10
CA LYS A 173 16.17 5.36 35.84
C LYS A 173 16.74 4.05 35.32
N LEU A 174 15.90 3.18 34.79
CA LEU A 174 16.36 1.99 34.08
C LEU A 174 16.41 2.32 32.59
N CYS A 175 17.55 2.08 31.94
CA CYS A 175 17.76 2.31 30.52
C CYS A 175 18.04 1.00 29.79
N GLU A 176 17.22 0.65 28.81
CA GLU A 176 17.44 -0.47 27.88
C GLU A 176 18.04 0.08 26.58
N ARG A 177 19.11 -0.57 26.10
CA ARG A 177 19.71 -0.35 24.79
C ARG A 177 19.57 -1.60 23.95
N THR A 178 19.11 -1.43 22.70
CA THR A 178 18.83 -2.57 21.81
C THR A 178 19.41 -2.31 20.42
N PRO A 179 20.20 -3.24 19.86
CA PRO A 179 20.63 -3.15 18.46
C PRO A 179 19.46 -3.39 17.50
N VAL A 180 19.65 -3.08 16.22
CA VAL A 180 18.69 -3.46 15.17
C VAL A 180 19.12 -4.73 14.46
N ARG A 181 18.22 -5.32 13.68
CA ARG A 181 18.51 -6.53 12.91
C ARG A 181 18.87 -6.20 11.46
N MET A 182 19.91 -6.84 10.95
CA MET A 182 20.30 -6.89 9.55
C MET A 182 20.30 -8.35 9.10
N ASP A 183 19.42 -8.73 8.18
CA ASP A 183 19.30 -10.10 7.66
C ASP A 183 20.14 -10.28 6.39
N LEU A 184 21.00 -11.31 6.35
CA LEU A 184 21.74 -11.66 5.13
C LEU A 184 20.96 -12.63 4.24
N SER A 185 20.02 -13.38 4.84
CA SER A 185 19.06 -14.19 4.11
C SER A 185 17.86 -14.50 5.01
N HIS A 186 16.67 -14.25 4.49
CA HIS A 186 15.39 -14.61 5.09
C HIS A 186 14.76 -15.86 4.42
N ALA A 187 15.52 -16.56 3.58
CA ALA A 187 15.12 -17.75 2.81
C ALA A 187 13.73 -17.66 2.16
N GLY A 188 13.44 -16.53 1.49
CA GLY A 188 12.15 -16.26 0.87
C GLY A 188 11.01 -16.06 1.88
N TRP A 189 11.11 -15.03 2.75
CA TRP A 189 10.14 -14.69 3.80
C TRP A 189 9.71 -15.89 4.66
N SER A 190 10.62 -16.82 4.94
CA SER A 190 10.27 -18.07 5.61
C SER A 190 9.89 -17.90 7.09
N ASP A 191 10.11 -16.71 7.64
CA ASP A 191 9.79 -16.29 9.01
C ASP A 191 8.35 -15.82 9.22
N ILE A 192 7.55 -15.75 8.17
CA ILE A 192 6.13 -15.49 8.31
C ILE A 192 5.50 -16.61 9.16
N PHE A 193 4.80 -16.25 10.24
CA PHE A 193 4.40 -17.19 11.30
C PHE A 193 3.79 -18.51 10.80
N PHE A 194 2.79 -18.45 9.93
CA PHE A 194 2.13 -19.67 9.46
C PHE A 194 2.98 -20.47 8.46
N LEU A 195 3.95 -19.86 7.77
CA LEU A 195 4.91 -20.61 6.96
C LEU A 195 5.80 -21.45 7.87
N GLY A 196 6.31 -20.85 8.95
CA GLY A 196 7.07 -21.58 9.98
C GLY A 196 6.26 -22.62 10.73
N MET A 197 4.95 -22.40 10.90
CA MET A 197 4.06 -23.38 11.52
C MET A 197 3.66 -24.52 10.57
N ASP A 198 3.74 -24.36 9.25
CA ASP A 198 3.44 -25.43 8.29
C ASP A 198 4.70 -26.22 7.85
N TYR A 199 5.79 -25.51 7.58
CA TYR A 199 7.06 -26.10 7.13
C TYR A 199 8.21 -25.63 8.03
N PRO A 200 8.21 -26.04 9.31
CA PRO A 200 9.20 -25.58 10.29
C PRO A 200 10.63 -25.90 9.85
N GLU A 201 10.84 -27.05 9.19
CA GLU A 201 12.14 -27.45 8.66
C GLU A 201 12.68 -26.54 7.55
N GLY A 202 11.83 -25.78 6.85
CA GLY A 202 12.22 -24.80 5.84
C GLY A 202 12.05 -23.34 6.25
N ALA A 203 11.72 -23.09 7.52
CA ALA A 203 11.62 -21.76 8.09
C ALA A 203 12.95 -21.39 8.74
N GLN A 204 13.81 -20.71 7.99
CA GLN A 204 15.16 -20.40 8.43
C GLN A 204 15.57 -18.99 7.99
N VAL A 205 16.17 -18.25 8.92
CA VAL A 205 16.65 -16.90 8.70
C VAL A 205 18.03 -16.73 9.32
N LEU A 206 18.95 -16.13 8.57
CA LEU A 206 20.24 -15.68 9.07
C LEU A 206 20.22 -14.16 9.25
N ASN A 207 20.28 -13.72 10.50
CA ASN A 207 20.35 -12.31 10.82
C ASN A 207 21.51 -11.97 11.75
N ILE A 208 21.78 -10.67 11.85
CA ILE A 208 22.89 -10.08 12.58
C ILE A 208 22.34 -8.93 13.40
N SER A 209 22.67 -8.89 14.68
CA SER A 209 22.41 -7.70 15.51
C SER A 209 23.50 -6.68 15.28
N VAL A 210 23.12 -5.46 14.87
CA VAL A 210 24.05 -4.40 14.52
C VAL A 210 23.73 -3.10 15.26
N ASP A 211 24.80 -2.45 15.67
CA ASP A 211 24.81 -1.05 16.09
C ASP A 211 25.09 -0.19 14.86
N LEU A 212 24.55 1.02 14.82
CA LEU A 212 24.60 1.90 13.65
C LEU A 212 25.06 3.30 14.01
N GLY A 213 25.68 3.96 13.04
CA GLY A 213 25.90 5.40 13.04
C GLY A 213 25.83 5.95 11.61
N VAL A 214 25.30 7.16 11.45
CA VAL A 214 25.22 7.80 10.12
C VAL A 214 26.64 8.18 9.68
N HIS A 215 27.04 7.68 8.51
CA HIS A 215 28.40 7.87 8.00
C HIS A 215 28.74 9.35 7.85
N GLY A 216 29.87 9.77 8.43
CA GLY A 216 30.34 11.16 8.41
C GLY A 216 29.62 12.12 9.38
N ALA A 217 28.55 11.68 10.06
CA ALA A 217 27.83 12.48 11.06
C ALA A 217 28.12 12.03 12.49
N GLU A 218 28.37 10.73 12.70
CA GLU A 218 28.62 10.14 14.02
C GLU A 218 30.02 9.51 14.08
N ASP A 219 30.68 9.63 15.24
CA ASP A 219 32.05 9.16 15.43
C ASP A 219 32.15 7.62 15.55
N GLN A 220 31.14 6.97 16.16
CA GLN A 220 31.13 5.52 16.38
C GLN A 220 29.69 4.97 16.34
N PRO A 221 29.47 3.79 15.73
CA PRO A 221 28.18 3.11 15.78
C PRO A 221 27.78 2.75 17.22
N ALA A 222 26.49 2.89 17.54
CA ALA A 222 25.92 2.53 18.83
C ALA A 222 24.56 1.82 18.67
N PRO A 223 24.04 1.13 19.71
CA PRO A 223 22.69 0.60 19.68
C PRO A 223 21.70 1.75 19.39
N PRO A 224 20.97 1.71 18.27
CA PRO A 224 20.20 2.87 17.81
C PRO A 224 18.91 3.06 18.61
N ILE A 225 18.45 2.04 19.34
CA ILE A 225 17.25 2.09 20.17
C ILE A 225 17.66 2.27 21.64
N GLU A 226 17.13 3.32 22.26
CA GLU A 226 17.25 3.57 23.68
C GLU A 226 15.86 3.79 24.30
N VAL A 227 15.57 3.06 25.38
CA VAL A 227 14.31 3.18 26.12
C VAL A 227 14.61 3.38 27.60
N GLN A 228 13.89 4.27 28.26
CA GLN A 228 14.05 4.53 29.68
C GLN A 228 12.73 4.46 30.41
N VAL A 229 12.74 3.89 31.63
CA VAL A 229 11.60 3.92 32.54
C VAL A 229 12.02 4.45 33.92
N ARG A 230 11.16 5.27 34.53
CA ARG A 230 11.34 5.74 35.91
C ARG A 230 10.01 5.93 36.64
N VAL A 231 10.06 5.97 37.96
CA VAL A 231 8.90 6.26 38.82
C VAL A 231 8.76 7.77 39.02
N ILE A 232 7.53 8.28 38.89
CA ILE A 232 7.17 9.69 39.07
C ILE A 232 6.20 9.87 40.25
N ASP A 233 6.16 11.07 40.84
CA ASP A 233 5.35 11.42 42.02
C ASP A 233 3.91 11.83 41.68
N GLU A 234 3.35 11.25 40.62
CA GLU A 234 2.00 11.52 40.15
C GLU A 234 1.37 10.22 39.63
N PRO A 235 0.10 9.92 39.93
CA PRO A 235 -0.55 8.64 39.60
C PRO A 235 -1.00 8.56 38.13
N VAL A 236 -0.06 8.76 37.21
CA VAL A 236 -0.28 8.74 35.76
C VAL A 236 0.81 7.94 35.03
N ILE A 237 0.56 7.62 33.77
CA ILE A 237 1.60 7.12 32.87
C ILE A 237 2.00 8.25 31.91
N THR A 238 3.26 8.66 31.96
CA THR A 238 3.82 9.63 31.01
C THR A 238 4.55 8.89 29.89
N LEU A 239 4.18 9.15 28.63
CA LEU A 239 4.80 8.57 27.45
C LEU A 239 5.54 9.65 26.67
N ARG A 240 6.79 9.39 26.27
CA ARG A 240 7.59 10.32 25.45
C ARG A 240 8.35 9.58 24.36
N SER A 241 8.37 10.15 23.16
CA SER A 241 9.30 9.79 22.08
C SER A 241 10.07 11.04 21.68
N LEU A 242 11.40 10.98 21.81
CA LEU A 242 12.27 12.11 21.53
C LEU A 242 12.44 12.34 20.03
N ASP A 243 12.57 11.26 19.26
CA ASP A 243 12.69 11.28 17.81
C ASP A 243 11.42 11.80 17.12
N LEU A 244 10.23 11.46 17.66
CA LEU A 244 8.96 12.00 17.18
C LEU A 244 8.60 13.36 17.77
N ARG A 245 9.35 13.83 18.78
CA ARG A 245 9.04 15.04 19.55
C ARG A 245 7.61 15.03 20.11
N ALA A 246 7.16 13.85 20.55
CA ALA A 246 5.81 13.60 21.01
C ALA A 246 5.79 13.22 22.50
N SER A 247 4.81 13.74 23.24
CA SER A 247 4.60 13.44 24.65
C SER A 247 3.10 13.32 24.94
N ALA A 248 2.72 12.33 25.73
CA ALA A 248 1.36 12.14 26.22
C ALA A 248 1.35 11.85 27.72
N ARG A 249 0.35 12.40 28.40
CA ARG A 249 0.06 12.10 29.80
C ARG A 249 -1.24 11.32 29.84
N VAL A 250 -1.17 10.07 30.27
CA VAL A 250 -2.27 9.12 30.28
C VAL A 250 -2.85 9.05 31.69
N GLU A 251 -4.08 9.53 31.85
CA GLU A 251 -4.75 9.67 33.15
C GLU A 251 -5.86 8.63 33.39
N SER A 252 -6.27 7.91 32.34
CA SER A 252 -7.33 6.92 32.38
C SER A 252 -6.97 5.62 31.66
N LEU A 253 -7.58 4.51 32.06
CA LEU A 253 -7.36 3.21 31.40
C LEU A 253 -7.74 3.25 29.92
N GLY A 254 -8.86 3.92 29.57
CA GLY A 254 -9.33 4.01 28.19
C GLY A 254 -8.31 4.64 27.25
N GLU A 255 -7.54 5.62 27.71
CA GLU A 255 -6.49 6.28 26.91
C GLU A 255 -5.30 5.38 26.59
N VAL A 256 -5.03 4.36 27.41
CA VAL A 256 -4.00 3.36 27.12
C VAL A 256 -4.40 2.51 25.91
N PHE A 257 -5.69 2.22 25.76
CA PHE A 257 -6.24 1.43 24.65
C PHE A 257 -6.65 2.30 23.44
N ASP A 258 -6.48 3.62 23.53
CA ASP A 258 -6.69 4.56 22.42
C ASP A 258 -5.36 4.86 21.72
N PHE A 259 -5.01 4.02 20.76
CA PHE A 259 -3.77 4.09 19.99
C PHE A 259 -3.70 5.29 19.03
N ALA A 260 -4.82 5.99 18.81
CA ALA A 260 -4.99 6.99 17.74
C ALA A 260 -4.93 8.42 18.26
N LYS A 261 -5.14 8.57 19.56
CA LYS A 261 -5.11 9.85 20.25
C LYS A 261 -3.80 10.63 20.03
N ASP A 262 -2.69 9.92 19.80
CA ASP A 262 -1.35 10.49 19.64
C ASP A 262 -0.42 9.56 18.83
N ASP A 263 0.76 10.08 18.46
CA ASP A 263 1.79 9.34 17.71
C ASP A 263 2.53 8.27 18.55
N LEU A 264 2.06 7.97 19.77
CA LEU A 264 2.73 7.09 20.75
C LEU A 264 2.03 5.72 20.88
N GLY A 265 1.25 5.32 19.87
CA GLY A 265 0.55 4.03 19.84
C GLY A 265 1.46 2.81 20.08
N LEU A 266 2.73 2.83 19.64
CA LEU A 266 3.68 1.75 19.90
C LEU A 266 4.06 1.65 21.39
N LEU A 267 4.17 2.77 22.10
CA LEU A 267 4.45 2.80 23.54
C LEU A 267 3.25 2.27 24.33
N LYS A 268 2.03 2.62 23.90
CA LYS A 268 0.78 2.06 24.45
C LYS A 268 0.71 0.54 24.23
N ALA A 269 1.07 0.06 23.03
CA ALA A 269 1.17 -1.37 22.74
C ALA A 269 2.12 -2.08 23.70
N ALA A 270 3.28 -1.48 23.99
CA ALA A 270 4.26 -2.05 24.91
C ALA A 270 3.76 -2.10 26.36
N ILE A 271 3.05 -1.07 26.83
CA ILE A 271 2.42 -1.07 28.16
C ILE A 271 1.43 -2.22 28.30
N ILE A 272 0.62 -2.45 27.27
CA ILE A 272 -0.38 -3.52 27.27
C ILE A 272 0.30 -4.89 27.17
N ALA A 273 1.20 -5.06 26.21
CA ALA A 273 1.87 -6.33 25.94
C ALA A 273 2.84 -6.78 27.04
N SER A 274 3.41 -5.84 27.81
CA SER A 274 4.23 -6.13 28.99
C SER A 274 3.42 -6.54 30.22
N GLY A 275 2.09 -6.32 30.19
CA GLY A 275 1.19 -6.59 31.30
C GLY A 275 1.12 -5.48 32.35
N VAL A 276 1.77 -4.32 32.12
CA VAL A 276 1.66 -3.15 33.01
C VAL A 276 0.23 -2.62 33.04
N VAL A 277 -0.45 -2.60 31.89
CA VAL A 277 -1.91 -2.43 31.81
C VAL A 277 -2.47 -3.64 31.05
N PRO A 278 -2.80 -4.74 31.75
CA PRO A 278 -3.11 -6.00 31.09
C PRO A 278 -4.43 -5.92 30.30
N PRO A 279 -4.55 -6.59 29.14
CA PRO A 279 -5.75 -6.52 28.30
C PRO A 279 -7.07 -6.84 29.03
N GLY A 280 -7.04 -7.76 30.01
CA GLY A 280 -8.24 -8.15 30.75
C GLY A 280 -8.90 -7.04 31.58
N ILE A 281 -8.17 -5.95 31.88
CA ILE A 281 -8.71 -4.83 32.66
C ILE A 281 -9.51 -3.83 31.80
N GLU A 282 -9.41 -3.94 30.47
CA GLU A 282 -10.13 -3.07 29.54
C GLU A 282 -11.64 -3.21 29.77
N GLY A 283 -12.33 -2.07 29.94
CA GLY A 283 -13.79 -2.05 30.17
C GLY A 283 -14.24 -2.49 31.56
N SER A 284 -13.33 -2.75 32.51
CA SER A 284 -13.68 -3.13 33.89
C SER A 284 -14.31 -2.01 34.73
N GLY A 285 -14.27 -0.76 34.25
CA GLY A 285 -14.75 0.43 34.97
C GLY A 285 -13.82 0.92 36.10
N GLN A 286 -12.63 0.32 36.23
CA GLN A 286 -11.63 0.66 37.25
C GLN A 286 -10.82 1.92 36.86
N SER A 287 -10.16 2.55 37.83
CA SER A 287 -9.28 3.70 37.58
C SER A 287 -7.83 3.25 37.32
N LEU A 288 -7.11 4.03 36.51
CA LEU A 288 -5.68 3.84 36.30
C LEU A 288 -4.90 4.05 37.60
N GLU A 289 -5.30 5.01 38.43
CA GLU A 289 -4.70 5.28 39.73
C GLU A 289 -4.72 4.04 40.65
N SER A 290 -5.85 3.34 40.78
CA SER A 290 -5.93 2.12 41.61
C SER A 290 -5.01 1.01 41.11
N LEU A 291 -4.79 0.92 39.79
CA LEU A 291 -3.86 -0.03 39.18
C LEU A 291 -2.40 0.35 39.50
N LEU A 292 -2.06 1.63 39.33
CA LEU A 292 -0.72 2.14 39.62
C LEU A 292 -0.39 2.08 41.12
N GLU A 293 -1.35 2.34 42.00
CA GLU A 293 -1.18 2.24 43.44
C GLU A 293 -0.73 0.83 43.85
N ARG A 294 -1.33 -0.21 43.24
CA ARG A 294 -0.95 -1.60 43.51
C ARG A 294 0.47 -1.93 43.06
N MET A 295 0.92 -1.35 41.93
CA MET A 295 2.17 -1.69 41.26
C MET A 295 3.36 -0.82 41.74
N VAL A 296 3.15 0.49 41.94
CA VAL A 296 4.20 1.49 42.20
C VAL A 296 4.05 2.17 43.57
N GLY A 297 2.89 2.01 44.22
CA GLY A 297 2.55 2.66 45.49
C GLY A 297 1.67 3.90 45.34
N PRO A 298 1.09 4.40 46.44
CA PRO A 298 0.07 5.45 46.42
C PRO A 298 0.61 6.78 45.89
N GLY A 299 -0.18 7.43 45.03
CA GLY A 299 0.12 8.74 44.45
C GLY A 299 1.30 8.75 43.47
N ARG A 300 1.73 7.58 42.98
CA ARG A 300 2.88 7.43 42.09
C ARG A 300 2.49 6.80 40.77
N GLY A 301 3.32 7.03 39.77
CA GLY A 301 3.14 6.51 38.42
C GLY A 301 4.48 6.25 37.76
N ILE A 302 4.46 6.08 36.43
CA ILE A 302 5.66 5.80 35.65
C ILE A 302 5.81 6.76 34.47
N GLU A 303 7.04 7.05 34.11
CA GLU A 303 7.38 7.68 32.84
C GLU A 303 8.17 6.70 31.98
N LEU A 304 7.76 6.57 30.72
CA LEU A 304 8.39 5.75 29.69
C LEU A 304 8.84 6.66 28.55
N VAL A 305 10.14 6.66 28.27
CA VAL A 305 10.78 7.49 27.25
C VAL A 305 11.43 6.58 26.21
N SER A 306 11.27 6.90 24.94
CA SER A 306 11.92 6.21 23.81
C SER A 306 12.71 7.18 22.94
N SER A 307 13.78 6.69 22.34
CA SER A 307 14.60 7.38 21.36
C SER A 307 15.14 6.39 20.33
N VAL A 308 14.95 6.71 19.05
CA VAL A 308 15.59 6.01 17.94
C VAL A 308 16.55 7.00 17.26
N ARG A 309 17.85 6.67 17.25
CA ARG A 309 18.90 7.55 16.71
C ARG A 309 19.24 7.19 15.27
N GLY A 310 19.33 8.20 14.39
CA GLY A 310 19.91 8.07 13.05
C GLY A 310 19.17 7.17 12.06
N ILE A 311 17.98 6.65 12.40
CA ILE A 311 17.24 5.72 11.55
C ILE A 311 15.81 6.21 11.35
N SER A 312 15.40 6.29 10.08
CA SER A 312 14.04 6.64 9.70
C SER A 312 13.06 5.50 9.88
N LYS A 313 11.77 5.83 10.01
CA LYS A 313 10.69 4.85 9.88
C LYS A 313 10.75 4.21 8.49
N GLY A 314 10.60 2.89 8.43
CA GLY A 314 10.64 2.14 7.17
C GLY A 314 12.03 1.70 6.72
N SER A 315 13.05 1.81 7.57
CA SER A 315 14.45 1.47 7.27
C SER A 315 14.76 0.03 6.82
N ARG A 316 13.77 -0.88 6.93
CA ARG A 316 13.91 -2.33 6.71
C ARG A 316 14.84 -3.06 7.67
N LEU A 317 15.23 -2.41 8.77
CA LEU A 317 16.01 -3.00 9.86
C LEU A 317 15.15 -3.43 11.07
N ALA A 318 13.84 -3.59 10.84
CA ALA A 318 12.82 -3.91 11.84
C ALA A 318 12.89 -3.05 13.13
N VAL A 319 13.10 -1.74 12.96
CA VAL A 319 13.25 -0.80 14.09
C VAL A 319 12.02 -0.78 14.98
N SER A 320 10.81 -0.76 14.40
CA SER A 320 9.55 -0.72 15.16
C SER A 320 9.42 -1.91 16.11
N THR A 321 9.72 -3.11 15.63
CA THR A 321 9.56 -4.34 16.40
C THR A 321 10.67 -4.48 17.45
N ASN A 322 11.91 -4.10 17.12
CA ASN A 322 12.98 -4.06 18.12
C ASN A 322 12.72 -2.98 19.18
N LEU A 323 12.15 -1.83 18.82
CA LEU A 323 11.74 -0.79 19.76
C LEU A 323 10.61 -1.30 20.68
N LEU A 324 9.60 -1.97 20.12
CA LEU A 324 8.55 -2.61 20.89
C LEU A 324 9.13 -3.66 21.87
N ALA A 325 10.05 -4.49 21.41
CA ALA A 325 10.74 -5.47 22.24
C ALA A 325 11.56 -4.81 23.37
N ALA A 326 12.26 -3.70 23.08
CA ALA A 326 13.01 -2.93 24.06
C ALA A 326 12.09 -2.30 25.13
N LEU A 327 10.96 -1.71 24.70
CA LEU A 327 9.93 -1.18 25.59
C LEU A 327 9.33 -2.27 26.48
N ILE A 328 9.04 -3.44 25.93
CA ILE A 328 8.52 -4.58 26.70
C ILE A 328 9.59 -5.09 27.68
N ALA A 329 10.84 -5.22 27.25
CA ALA A 329 11.95 -5.69 28.08
C ALA A 329 12.16 -4.77 29.29
N VAL A 330 12.24 -3.45 29.07
CA VAL A 330 12.47 -2.50 30.17
C VAL A 330 11.33 -2.52 31.19
N LEU A 331 10.07 -2.65 30.74
CA LEU A 331 8.90 -2.74 31.61
C LEU A 331 8.84 -4.07 32.35
N MET A 332 9.22 -5.18 31.71
CA MET A 332 9.34 -6.49 32.36
C MET A 332 10.39 -6.48 33.46
N ARG A 333 11.54 -5.85 33.22
CA ARG A 333 12.60 -5.68 34.22
C ARG A 333 12.15 -4.84 35.39
N SER A 334 11.54 -3.68 35.11
CA SER A 334 11.11 -2.76 36.16
C SER A 334 10.01 -3.36 37.04
N THR A 335 9.26 -4.36 36.57
CA THR A 335 8.13 -4.98 37.28
C THR A 335 8.42 -6.38 37.84
N GLY A 336 9.70 -6.78 37.90
CA GLY A 336 10.11 -8.06 38.50
C GLY A 336 9.74 -9.30 37.68
N GLN A 337 9.41 -9.14 36.39
CA GLN A 337 9.11 -10.27 35.49
C GLN A 337 10.37 -10.94 34.95
N THR A 338 11.54 -10.33 35.16
CA THR A 338 12.86 -10.89 34.82
C THR A 338 13.68 -11.16 36.08
N ARG A 339 14.66 -12.05 35.98
CA ARG A 339 15.58 -12.44 37.05
C ARG A 339 16.50 -11.29 37.50
N SER A 340 16.82 -10.35 36.61
CA SER A 340 17.77 -9.26 36.90
C SER A 340 17.30 -7.94 36.31
N LEU A 341 17.47 -6.88 37.09
CA LEU A 341 17.09 -5.51 36.70
C LEU A 341 17.98 -4.97 35.58
N SER A 342 19.29 -5.27 35.61
CA SER A 342 20.29 -4.85 34.63
C SER A 342 20.96 -6.04 33.93
N GLY A 343 21.74 -5.77 32.88
CA GLY A 343 22.44 -6.75 32.06
C GLY A 343 21.55 -7.37 30.96
N THR A 344 22.01 -8.49 30.41
CA THR A 344 21.31 -9.20 29.33
C THR A 344 20.15 -10.06 29.85
N LEU A 345 19.16 -10.33 28.99
CA LEU A 345 18.09 -11.29 29.28
C LEU A 345 18.57 -12.76 29.14
N SER A 346 18.00 -13.64 29.96
CA SER A 346 18.10 -15.10 29.76
C SER A 346 17.28 -15.56 28.56
N GLU A 347 17.57 -16.76 28.04
CA GLU A 347 16.88 -17.29 26.84
C GLU A 347 15.36 -17.38 27.02
N SER A 348 14.88 -17.83 28.19
CA SER A 348 13.45 -17.88 28.47
C SER A 348 12.78 -16.51 28.49
N GLU A 349 13.49 -15.48 28.97
CA GLU A 349 12.98 -14.11 29.00
C GLU A 349 12.96 -13.48 27.60
N LYS A 350 14.01 -13.72 26.79
CA LYS A 350 14.04 -13.28 25.38
C LYS A 350 12.88 -13.85 24.58
N ARG A 351 12.58 -15.15 24.74
CA ARG A 351 11.43 -15.80 24.09
C ARG A 351 10.09 -15.21 24.55
N LEU A 352 9.97 -14.84 25.83
CA LEU A 352 8.77 -14.18 26.35
C LEU A 352 8.62 -12.75 25.80
N VAL A 353 9.71 -11.99 25.73
CA VAL A 353 9.73 -10.67 25.09
C VAL A 353 9.30 -10.78 23.62
N LEU A 354 9.85 -11.73 22.86
CA LEU A 354 9.42 -12.01 21.50
C LEU A 354 7.91 -12.30 21.43
N ALA A 355 7.39 -13.23 22.24
CA ALA A 355 5.96 -13.55 22.24
C ALA A 355 5.07 -12.33 22.52
N ARG A 356 5.51 -11.43 23.40
CA ARG A 356 4.79 -10.19 23.73
C ARG A 356 4.98 -9.10 22.68
N ALA A 357 6.13 -9.04 22.02
CA ALA A 357 6.32 -8.16 20.87
C ALA A 357 5.37 -8.56 19.74
N VAL A 358 5.23 -9.86 19.46
CA VAL A 358 4.19 -10.36 18.54
C VAL A 358 2.80 -9.92 19.00
N LEU A 359 2.46 -10.07 20.29
CA LEU A 359 1.18 -9.54 20.80
C LEU A 359 1.01 -8.05 20.48
N GLY A 360 2.01 -7.23 20.83
CA GLY A 360 1.96 -5.78 20.67
C GLY A 360 1.88 -5.34 19.21
N GLU A 361 2.52 -6.05 18.28
CA GLU A 361 2.39 -5.80 16.84
C GLU A 361 0.95 -6.01 16.37
N TRP A 362 0.33 -7.13 16.76
CA TRP A 362 -1.05 -7.42 16.37
C TRP A 362 -2.05 -6.46 17.04
N LEU A 363 -1.81 -6.03 18.28
CA LEU A 363 -2.57 -4.97 18.95
C LEU A 363 -2.44 -3.63 18.21
N GLY A 364 -1.24 -3.32 17.71
CA GLY A 364 -0.96 -2.14 16.88
C GLY A 364 -1.39 -2.27 15.42
N GLY A 365 -1.92 -3.42 15.01
CA GLY A 365 -2.41 -3.68 13.66
C GLY A 365 -1.35 -4.05 12.61
N SER A 366 -0.12 -4.38 13.01
CA SER A 366 0.94 -4.87 12.10
C SER A 366 1.16 -6.37 12.27
N GLY A 367 1.23 -7.14 11.18
CA GLY A 367 1.50 -8.59 11.19
C GLY A 367 2.90 -8.92 10.66
N GLY A 368 3.94 -8.73 11.47
CA GLY A 368 5.34 -8.97 11.10
C GLY A 368 5.77 -10.44 11.12
N GLY A 369 7.04 -10.71 10.85
CA GLY A 369 7.65 -12.03 10.99
C GLY A 369 8.48 -12.13 12.28
N TRP A 370 8.69 -13.33 12.81
CA TRP A 370 9.38 -13.46 14.12
C TRP A 370 10.83 -12.96 14.09
N GLN A 371 11.47 -12.83 12.92
CA GLN A 371 12.85 -12.36 12.81
C GLN A 371 13.01 -10.89 13.18
N ASP A 372 11.90 -10.13 13.20
CA ASP A 372 11.88 -8.69 13.41
C ASP A 372 12.36 -8.30 14.82
N CYS A 373 12.22 -9.19 15.81
CA CYS A 373 12.80 -9.04 17.15
C CYS A 373 14.28 -9.46 17.24
N GLY A 374 14.96 -9.61 16.10
CA GLY A 374 16.33 -10.13 16.05
C GLY A 374 17.34 -9.37 16.92
N GLY A 375 17.13 -8.07 17.18
CA GLY A 375 18.01 -7.26 18.02
C GLY A 375 18.03 -7.70 19.50
N VAL A 376 17.04 -8.46 19.96
CA VAL A 376 16.98 -9.01 21.32
C VAL A 376 18.12 -10.00 21.59
N TRP A 377 18.53 -10.78 20.58
CA TRP A 377 19.64 -11.72 20.68
C TRP A 377 20.94 -11.10 20.15
N PRO A 378 22.11 -11.51 20.66
CA PRO A 378 23.40 -11.00 20.19
C PRO A 378 23.82 -11.57 18.83
N GLY A 379 24.81 -10.90 18.23
CA GLY A 379 25.69 -11.41 17.19
C GLY A 379 25.01 -11.87 15.91
N ILE A 380 25.71 -12.76 15.20
CA ILE A 380 25.23 -13.48 14.03
C ILE A 380 24.46 -14.71 14.52
N LYS A 381 23.25 -14.93 14.01
CA LYS A 381 22.40 -16.03 14.46
C LYS A 381 21.55 -16.62 13.35
N LEU A 382 21.41 -17.94 13.40
CA LEU A 382 20.46 -18.70 12.60
C LEU A 382 19.21 -18.92 13.44
N ILE A 383 18.08 -18.46 12.93
CA ILE A 383 16.78 -18.60 13.56
C ILE A 383 15.99 -19.63 12.77
N SER A 384 15.41 -20.62 13.43
CA SER A 384 14.78 -21.77 12.77
C SER A 384 13.40 -22.10 13.34
N GLY A 385 12.49 -22.50 12.47
CA GLY A 385 11.22 -23.11 12.84
C GLY A 385 11.43 -24.39 13.64
N VAL A 386 10.45 -24.73 14.49
CA VAL A 386 10.54 -25.88 15.39
C VAL A 386 9.27 -26.71 15.27
N PRO A 387 9.36 -28.04 15.07
CA PRO A 387 8.21 -28.93 15.10
C PRO A 387 7.43 -28.84 16.42
N ALA A 388 6.10 -28.82 16.33
CA ALA A 388 5.22 -28.86 17.50
C ALA A 388 5.30 -30.22 18.19
N SER A 389 5.32 -30.22 19.53
CA SER A 389 5.26 -31.42 20.36
C SER A 389 4.06 -31.37 21.31
N ALA A 390 3.74 -32.49 21.97
CA ALA A 390 2.55 -32.64 22.82
C ALA A 390 2.39 -31.62 23.97
N MET A 391 3.43 -30.84 24.28
CA MET A 391 3.40 -29.79 25.31
C MET A 391 3.10 -28.40 24.75
N ASP A 392 3.07 -28.26 23.42
CA ASP A 392 2.82 -26.98 22.75
C ASP A 392 1.33 -26.83 22.43
N PRO A 393 0.78 -25.61 22.50
CA PRO A 393 -0.61 -25.34 22.14
C PRO A 393 -0.92 -25.64 20.67
N GLU A 394 0.10 -25.65 19.81
CA GLU A 394 -0.03 -25.93 18.39
C GLU A 394 -0.08 -27.44 18.04
N PHE A 395 0.09 -28.35 19.01
CA PHE A 395 0.05 -29.79 18.75
C PHE A 395 -1.32 -30.22 18.18
N HIS A 396 -1.32 -30.99 17.09
CA HIS A 396 -2.50 -31.33 16.26
C HIS A 396 -3.16 -30.16 15.51
N VAL A 397 -2.75 -28.92 15.76
CA VAL A 397 -3.25 -27.73 15.05
C VAL A 397 -2.37 -27.38 13.85
N SER A 398 -1.04 -27.47 14.01
CA SER A 398 -0.03 -27.24 12.97
C SER A 398 1.21 -28.12 13.14
N ARG A 399 2.08 -28.16 12.12
CA ARG A 399 3.31 -28.99 12.12
C ARG A 399 4.42 -28.37 12.98
N GLY A 400 4.51 -27.05 12.99
CA GLY A 400 5.47 -26.25 13.76
C GLY A 400 4.80 -25.37 14.83
N ARG A 401 5.62 -24.87 15.76
CA ARG A 401 5.24 -23.94 16.84
C ARG A 401 5.26 -22.49 16.35
N LEU A 402 4.55 -21.60 17.04
CA LEU A 402 4.60 -20.16 16.73
C LEU A 402 6.00 -19.55 16.90
N LEU A 403 6.69 -19.91 17.99
CA LEU A 403 7.97 -19.30 18.36
C LEU A 403 9.15 -20.13 17.84
N PRO A 404 10.14 -19.49 17.18
CA PRO A 404 11.30 -20.17 16.65
C PRO A 404 12.32 -20.54 17.75
N ALA A 405 13.39 -21.22 17.32
CA ALA A 405 14.64 -21.39 18.05
C ALA A 405 15.74 -20.48 17.49
N HIS A 406 16.63 -20.00 18.37
CA HIS A 406 17.75 -19.13 18.00
C HIS A 406 19.07 -19.87 18.27
N HIS A 407 19.89 -20.02 17.22
CA HIS A 407 21.27 -20.48 17.32
C HIS A 407 22.20 -19.30 17.10
N VAL A 408 22.79 -18.76 18.17
CA VAL A 408 23.79 -17.69 18.08
C VAL A 408 25.13 -18.33 17.79
N PHE A 409 25.74 -17.97 16.65
CA PHE A 409 27.07 -18.46 16.30
C PHE A 409 28.10 -17.84 17.23
N ASP A 410 28.96 -18.67 17.82
CA ASP A 410 30.08 -18.22 18.63
C ASP A 410 31.32 -17.88 17.77
N GLU A 411 32.47 -17.66 18.42
CA GLU A 411 33.73 -17.36 17.75
C GLU A 411 34.42 -18.61 17.18
N ASP A 412 34.06 -19.81 17.61
CA ASP A 412 34.60 -21.06 17.07
C ASP A 412 33.91 -21.40 15.74
N GLU A 413 32.61 -21.10 15.63
CA GLU A 413 31.84 -21.29 14.41
C GLU A 413 32.04 -20.17 13.39
N ILE A 414 32.02 -18.91 13.81
CA ILE A 414 32.28 -17.75 12.96
C ILE A 414 33.37 -16.88 13.61
N PRO A 415 34.65 -17.09 13.23
CA PRO A 415 35.79 -16.43 13.85
C PRO A 415 35.74 -14.90 13.78
N ARG A 416 36.41 -14.24 14.73
CA ARG A 416 36.57 -12.77 14.75
C ARG A 416 37.11 -12.21 13.43
N SER A 417 38.01 -12.94 12.76
CA SER A 417 38.53 -12.56 11.45
C SER A 417 37.44 -12.50 10.38
N ALA A 418 36.50 -13.46 10.37
CA ALA A 418 35.37 -13.48 9.45
C ALA A 418 34.36 -12.36 9.76
N ARG A 419 34.07 -12.13 11.05
CA ARG A 419 33.23 -11.00 11.52
C ARG A 419 33.81 -9.65 11.08
N LYS A 420 35.12 -9.48 11.25
CA LYS A 420 35.86 -8.30 10.79
C LYS A 420 35.84 -8.18 9.26
N ALA A 421 36.04 -9.28 8.53
CA ALA A 421 35.99 -9.28 7.07
C ALA A 421 34.61 -8.84 6.54
N LEU A 422 33.52 -9.30 7.15
CA LEU A 422 32.16 -8.86 6.81
C LEU A 422 32.02 -7.35 6.99
N ARG A 423 32.38 -6.84 8.17
CA ARG A 423 32.35 -5.41 8.47
C ARG A 423 33.21 -4.61 7.50
N ASP A 424 34.39 -5.09 7.17
CA ASP A 424 35.37 -4.38 6.33
C ASP A 424 35.02 -4.46 4.82
N SER A 425 34.10 -5.34 4.41
CA SER A 425 33.67 -5.50 3.00
C SER A 425 32.28 -4.95 2.70
N LEU A 426 31.37 -4.92 3.68
CA LEU A 426 29.97 -4.54 3.49
C LEU A 426 29.77 -3.03 3.69
N VAL A 427 29.14 -2.40 2.71
CA VAL A 427 28.58 -1.04 2.79
C VAL A 427 27.08 -1.15 2.99
N LEU A 428 26.61 -0.69 4.15
CA LEU A 428 25.19 -0.67 4.53
C LEU A 428 24.58 0.68 4.16
N VAL A 429 23.46 0.64 3.43
CA VAL A 429 22.77 1.85 2.97
C VAL A 429 21.26 1.76 3.18
N HIS A 430 20.63 2.93 3.21
CA HIS A 430 19.19 3.08 3.08
C HIS A 430 18.86 3.97 1.89
N GLY A 431 18.15 3.44 0.90
CA GLY A 431 17.88 4.10 -0.38
C GLY A 431 16.83 5.21 -0.33
N GLY A 432 16.16 5.42 0.80
CA GLY A 432 15.19 6.50 1.02
C GLY A 432 13.73 6.15 0.67
N MET A 433 13.47 4.96 0.13
CA MET A 433 12.11 4.49 -0.17
C MET A 433 11.44 3.85 1.06
N THR A 434 10.13 4.01 1.16
CA THR A 434 9.28 3.32 2.14
C THR A 434 8.10 2.67 1.42
N GLN A 435 7.84 1.38 1.65
CA GLN A 435 6.71 0.68 1.03
C GLN A 435 5.93 -0.14 2.05
N ASN A 436 4.62 -0.23 1.87
CA ASN A 436 3.79 -1.15 2.62
C ASN A 436 4.11 -2.60 2.20
N VAL A 437 4.48 -3.46 3.15
CA VAL A 437 4.82 -4.86 2.86
C VAL A 437 3.70 -5.83 3.17
N GLY A 438 2.62 -5.40 3.85
CA GLY A 438 1.50 -6.28 4.20
C GLY A 438 0.96 -7.09 3.02
N PRO A 439 0.50 -6.43 1.93
CA PRO A 439 0.00 -7.12 0.73
C PRO A 439 1.02 -8.08 0.10
N MET A 440 2.32 -7.74 0.16
CA MET A 440 3.38 -8.61 -0.35
C MET A 440 3.54 -9.88 0.51
N LEU A 441 3.43 -9.78 1.83
CA LEU A 441 3.49 -10.93 2.72
C LEU A 441 2.30 -11.87 2.50
N GLU A 442 1.09 -11.33 2.31
CA GLU A 442 -0.11 -12.12 1.96
C GLU A 442 0.07 -12.85 0.63
N MET A 443 0.69 -12.22 -0.36
CA MET A 443 0.95 -12.84 -1.64
C MET A 443 2.00 -13.96 -1.57
N VAL A 444 3.10 -13.75 -0.86
CA VAL A 444 4.12 -14.80 -0.63
C VAL A 444 3.52 -16.02 0.07
N THR A 445 2.56 -15.76 0.97
CA THR A 445 1.79 -16.76 1.69
C THR A 445 0.89 -17.56 0.77
N GLU A 446 0.12 -16.87 -0.07
CA GLU A 446 -0.78 -17.50 -1.03
C GLU A 446 0.03 -18.42 -1.96
N ARG A 447 1.09 -17.91 -2.60
CA ARG A 447 1.97 -18.68 -3.50
C ARG A 447 2.57 -19.91 -2.82
N TYR A 448 2.94 -19.78 -1.55
CA TYR A 448 3.39 -20.91 -0.76
C TYR A 448 2.28 -21.96 -0.58
N LEU A 449 1.09 -21.57 -0.10
CA LEU A 449 -0.01 -22.48 0.19
C LEU A 449 -0.53 -23.19 -1.08
N LEU A 450 -0.47 -22.51 -2.22
CA LEU A 450 -0.78 -23.07 -3.54
C LEU A 450 0.28 -24.01 -4.09
N ARG A 451 1.48 -24.03 -3.49
CA ARG A 451 2.68 -24.71 -4.00
C ARG A 451 2.95 -24.33 -5.46
N SER A 452 2.81 -23.05 -5.79
CA SER A 452 3.07 -22.54 -7.15
C SER A 452 4.47 -22.96 -7.58
N GLU A 453 4.58 -23.61 -8.73
CA GLU A 453 5.75 -24.40 -9.12
C GLU A 453 7.05 -23.59 -9.08
N ARG A 454 7.05 -22.41 -9.71
CA ARG A 454 8.24 -21.54 -9.81
C ARG A 454 8.65 -20.99 -8.45
N GLU A 455 7.68 -20.54 -7.66
CA GLU A 455 7.91 -19.93 -6.36
C GLU A 455 8.31 -20.96 -5.31
N TRP A 456 7.78 -22.19 -5.41
CA TRP A 456 8.21 -23.31 -4.59
C TRP A 456 9.64 -23.72 -4.92
N ALA A 457 9.99 -23.85 -6.19
CA ALA A 457 11.36 -24.12 -6.63
C ALA A 457 12.33 -23.01 -6.16
N GLY A 458 11.92 -21.75 -6.31
CA GLY A 458 12.66 -20.59 -5.81
C GLY A 458 12.87 -20.68 -4.29
N ARG A 459 11.86 -21.05 -3.51
CA ARG A 459 12.00 -21.23 -2.06
C ARG A 459 13.02 -22.30 -1.69
N LEU A 460 13.00 -23.45 -2.37
CA LEU A 460 13.98 -24.52 -2.16
C LEU A 460 15.40 -24.10 -2.58
N GLU A 461 15.54 -23.25 -3.60
CA GLU A 461 16.82 -22.64 -3.95
C GLU A 461 17.29 -21.64 -2.88
N ALA A 462 16.41 -20.77 -2.37
CA ALA A 462 16.73 -19.82 -1.31
C ALA A 462 17.24 -20.51 -0.03
N LEU A 463 16.66 -21.66 0.33
CA LEU A 463 17.14 -22.49 1.44
C LEU A 463 18.55 -23.05 1.18
N ARG A 464 18.82 -23.55 -0.04
CA ARG A 464 20.18 -24.02 -0.40
C ARG A 464 21.20 -22.87 -0.41
N LEU A 465 20.79 -21.68 -0.85
CA LEU A 465 21.65 -20.49 -0.84
C LEU A 465 21.90 -19.99 0.59
N LEU A 466 20.96 -20.16 1.52
CA LEU A 466 21.18 -19.87 2.93
C LEU A 466 22.34 -20.71 3.50
N ASP A 467 22.39 -22.01 3.19
CA ASP A 467 23.50 -22.87 3.59
C ASP A 467 24.84 -22.39 3.00
N GLU A 468 24.84 -21.97 1.72
CA GLU A 468 26.01 -21.40 1.05
C GLU A 468 26.47 -20.10 1.75
N VAL A 469 25.55 -19.20 2.10
CA VAL A 469 25.80 -17.95 2.82
C VAL A 469 26.42 -18.22 4.20
N VAL A 470 25.84 -19.13 4.99
CA VAL A 470 26.38 -19.52 6.30
C VAL A 470 27.79 -20.10 6.14
N SER A 471 27.98 -20.96 5.14
CA SER A 471 29.28 -21.58 4.85
C SER A 471 30.35 -20.55 4.47
N CYS A 472 30.01 -19.53 3.69
CA CYS A 472 30.89 -18.41 3.36
C CYS A 472 31.28 -17.59 4.59
N LEU A 473 30.32 -17.30 5.49
CA LEU A 473 30.61 -16.59 6.75
C LEU A 473 31.55 -17.41 7.64
N LYS A 474 31.31 -18.71 7.82
CA LYS A 474 32.19 -19.59 8.62
C LYS A 474 33.64 -19.59 8.11
N ARG A 475 33.84 -19.46 6.78
CA ARG A 475 35.18 -19.38 6.16
C ARG A 475 35.78 -17.97 6.08
N GLY A 476 35.00 -16.92 6.32
CA GLY A 476 35.41 -15.53 6.04
C GLY A 476 35.50 -15.19 4.53
N ASP A 477 34.82 -15.94 3.67
CA ASP A 477 34.81 -15.74 2.21
C ASP A 477 33.76 -14.69 1.79
N MET A 478 34.12 -13.42 1.84
CA MET A 478 33.20 -12.31 1.52
C MET A 478 32.88 -12.20 0.03
N ARG A 479 33.79 -12.65 -0.85
CA ARG A 479 33.52 -12.68 -2.28
C ARG A 479 32.52 -13.79 -2.63
N GLY A 480 32.63 -14.95 -1.98
CA GLY A 480 31.62 -16.01 -2.05
C GLY A 480 30.28 -15.58 -1.46
N LEU A 481 30.30 -14.87 -0.33
CA LEU A 481 29.09 -14.29 0.28
C LEU A 481 28.36 -13.37 -0.71
N GLY A 482 29.06 -12.41 -1.32
CA GLY A 482 28.47 -11.48 -2.28
C GLY A 482 27.87 -12.16 -3.50
N ARG A 483 28.53 -13.20 -4.05
CA ARG A 483 27.96 -14.01 -5.13
C ARG A 483 26.68 -14.73 -4.70
N ALA A 484 26.67 -15.33 -3.51
CA ALA A 484 25.52 -16.09 -3.02
C ALA A 484 24.31 -15.17 -2.74
N THR A 485 24.52 -14.01 -2.11
CA THR A 485 23.44 -13.04 -1.84
C THR A 485 22.92 -12.41 -3.14
N THR A 486 23.79 -12.13 -4.11
CA THR A 486 23.37 -11.63 -5.44
C THR A 486 22.55 -12.65 -6.20
N ARG A 487 22.97 -13.92 -6.19
CA ARG A 487 22.20 -15.03 -6.77
C ARG A 487 20.84 -15.18 -6.09
N ASN A 488 20.80 -15.08 -4.76
CA ASN A 488 19.55 -15.13 -4.00
C ASN A 488 18.60 -14.01 -4.44
N PHE A 489 19.10 -12.78 -4.53
CA PHE A 489 18.33 -11.62 -4.98
C PHE A 489 17.82 -11.75 -6.42
N ARG A 490 18.72 -11.95 -7.40
CA ARG A 490 18.36 -12.00 -8.83
C ARG A 490 17.60 -13.29 -9.22
N GLY A 491 17.69 -14.34 -8.40
CA GLY A 491 17.06 -15.64 -8.66
C GLY A 491 15.79 -15.84 -7.81
N PRO A 492 15.87 -16.61 -6.72
CA PRO A 492 14.68 -17.07 -6.00
C PRO A 492 13.86 -15.94 -5.37
N LEU A 493 14.47 -14.83 -4.92
CA LEU A 493 13.68 -13.72 -4.34
C LEU A 493 12.80 -13.04 -5.39
N GLN A 494 13.36 -12.68 -6.55
CA GLN A 494 12.58 -12.13 -7.67
C GLN A 494 11.63 -13.16 -8.30
N THR A 495 11.92 -14.46 -8.21
CA THR A 495 11.00 -15.52 -8.65
C THR A 495 9.75 -15.57 -7.76
N ILE A 496 9.94 -15.54 -6.43
CA ILE A 496 8.85 -15.58 -5.46
C ILE A 496 8.06 -14.26 -5.42
N LEU A 497 8.75 -13.13 -5.52
CA LEU A 497 8.20 -11.79 -5.48
C LEU A 497 8.90 -10.94 -6.55
N PRO A 498 8.34 -10.82 -7.77
CA PRO A 498 8.93 -10.00 -8.83
C PRO A 498 9.18 -8.55 -8.39
N TRP A 499 8.33 -8.05 -7.49
CA TRP A 499 8.38 -6.70 -6.93
C TRP A 499 9.41 -6.52 -5.80
N ALA A 500 10.22 -7.54 -5.51
CA ALA A 500 11.33 -7.42 -4.56
C ALA A 500 12.39 -6.41 -5.07
N THR A 501 12.42 -6.18 -6.38
CA THR A 501 13.22 -5.15 -7.04
C THR A 501 12.38 -4.04 -7.67
N ASN A 502 13.03 -2.94 -8.03
CA ASN A 502 12.45 -1.85 -8.80
C ASN A 502 13.55 -1.16 -9.61
N LEU A 503 13.16 -0.26 -10.52
CA LEU A 503 14.12 0.46 -11.37
C LEU A 503 15.21 1.20 -10.59
N TYR A 504 14.89 1.77 -9.43
CA TYR A 504 15.88 2.47 -8.61
C TYR A 504 16.96 1.50 -8.11
N THR A 505 16.58 0.39 -7.49
CA THR A 505 17.55 -0.62 -7.02
C THR A 505 18.41 -1.17 -8.16
N GLU A 506 17.81 -1.53 -9.30
CA GLU A 506 18.56 -2.03 -10.46
C GLU A 506 19.56 -0.96 -10.96
N THR A 507 19.15 0.31 -11.03
CA THR A 507 20.03 1.43 -11.41
C THR A 507 21.22 1.57 -10.47
N LEU A 508 21.02 1.37 -9.15
CA LEU A 508 22.11 1.42 -8.18
C LEU A 508 23.12 0.30 -8.42
N ILE A 509 22.62 -0.94 -8.62
CA ILE A 509 23.47 -2.11 -8.87
C ILE A 509 24.28 -1.90 -10.16
N GLU A 510 23.63 -1.49 -11.25
CA GLU A 510 24.28 -1.25 -12.54
C GLU A 510 25.39 -0.19 -12.45
N ARG A 511 25.13 0.95 -11.78
CA ARG A 511 26.14 2.02 -11.63
C ARG A 511 27.31 1.61 -10.74
N VAL A 512 27.06 0.78 -9.73
CA VAL A 512 28.12 0.23 -8.87
C VAL A 512 28.96 -0.79 -9.64
N GLU A 513 28.32 -1.68 -10.40
CA GLU A 513 28.99 -2.62 -11.29
C GLU A 513 29.88 -1.89 -12.31
N GLU A 514 29.38 -0.82 -12.94
CA GLU A 514 30.14 0.01 -13.89
C GLU A 514 31.34 0.70 -13.22
N LYS A 515 31.16 1.25 -12.01
CA LYS A 515 32.21 2.02 -11.34
C LYS A 515 33.32 1.16 -10.74
N PHE A 516 32.97 0.02 -10.13
CA PHE A 516 33.91 -0.78 -9.33
C PHE A 516 34.36 -2.08 -10.01
N GLY A 517 33.65 -2.56 -11.04
CA GLY A 517 34.03 -3.77 -11.78
C GLY A 517 34.25 -4.97 -10.86
N ASP A 518 35.43 -5.60 -10.97
CA ASP A 518 35.79 -6.80 -10.19
C ASP A 518 35.92 -6.57 -8.68
N ASP A 519 36.04 -5.31 -8.23
CA ASP A 519 36.11 -4.95 -6.81
C ASP A 519 34.72 -4.88 -6.17
N PHE A 520 33.64 -4.92 -6.95
CA PHE A 520 32.29 -5.15 -6.46
C PHE A 520 32.01 -6.66 -6.41
N TRP A 521 31.75 -7.19 -5.23
CA TRP A 521 31.61 -8.62 -4.98
C TRP A 521 30.15 -9.08 -4.90
N GLY A 522 29.20 -8.17 -4.66
CA GLY A 522 27.79 -8.49 -4.79
C GLY A 522 26.84 -7.60 -3.99
N PHE A 523 25.54 -7.85 -4.19
CA PHE A 523 24.43 -7.15 -3.57
C PHE A 523 23.69 -8.03 -2.55
N CYS A 524 23.14 -7.41 -1.52
CA CYS A 524 22.27 -8.03 -0.53
C CYS A 524 21.05 -7.14 -0.28
N MET A 525 19.86 -7.69 -0.45
CA MET A 525 18.62 -7.04 -0.03
C MET A 525 18.41 -7.28 1.46
N PHE A 526 18.00 -6.26 2.21
CA PHE A 526 17.62 -6.40 3.62
C PHE A 526 16.11 -6.30 3.79
N GLY A 527 15.55 -7.14 4.65
CA GLY A 527 14.11 -7.27 4.82
C GLY A 527 13.43 -7.81 3.56
N GLY A 528 12.13 -7.49 3.41
CA GLY A 528 11.28 -8.13 2.41
C GLY A 528 11.23 -7.49 1.01
N VAL A 529 11.79 -6.30 0.79
CA VAL A 529 11.79 -5.57 -0.50
C VAL A 529 12.94 -4.57 -0.54
N SER A 530 13.57 -4.38 -1.71
CA SER A 530 14.68 -3.43 -1.92
C SER A 530 14.24 -1.96 -2.05
N GLY A 531 15.21 -1.04 -2.13
CA GLY A 531 14.99 0.43 -2.18
C GLY A 531 14.98 1.11 -0.81
N GLY A 532 14.72 0.35 0.27
CA GLY A 532 14.97 0.73 1.66
C GLY A 532 16.38 0.32 2.10
N GLY A 533 16.49 -0.56 3.10
CA GLY A 533 17.77 -1.13 3.56
C GLY A 533 18.41 -2.07 2.53
N MET A 534 19.68 -1.83 2.20
CA MET A 534 20.45 -2.61 1.22
C MET A 534 21.93 -2.72 1.62
N GLY A 535 22.58 -3.78 1.16
CA GLY A 535 23.99 -4.06 1.38
C GLY A 535 24.75 -4.24 0.07
N PHE A 536 25.89 -3.56 -0.06
CA PHE A 536 26.80 -3.70 -1.20
C PHE A 536 28.15 -4.20 -0.69
N ILE A 537 28.62 -5.32 -1.22
CA ILE A 537 29.83 -6.00 -0.77
C ILE A 537 30.96 -5.69 -1.75
N PHE A 538 32.07 -5.20 -1.24
CA PHE A 538 33.23 -4.76 -2.00
C PHE A 538 34.52 -5.43 -1.50
N ASP A 539 35.58 -5.31 -2.28
CA ASP A 539 36.94 -5.47 -1.76
C ASP A 539 37.16 -4.52 -0.56
N PRO A 540 37.63 -5.03 0.59
CA PRO A 540 37.92 -4.21 1.77
C PRO A 540 38.81 -2.99 1.49
N ALA A 541 39.72 -3.07 0.51
CA ALA A 541 40.57 -1.95 0.13
C ALA A 541 39.79 -0.79 -0.51
N ARG A 542 38.61 -1.06 -1.07
CA ARG A 542 37.74 -0.08 -1.74
C ARG A 542 36.56 0.37 -0.88
N LYS A 543 36.34 -0.20 0.32
CA LYS A 543 35.16 0.09 1.15
C LYS A 543 34.95 1.59 1.40
N SER A 544 35.99 2.31 1.83
CA SER A 544 35.87 3.75 2.14
C SER A 544 35.44 4.57 0.91
N GLU A 545 36.06 4.30 -0.25
CA GLU A 545 35.68 4.94 -1.51
C GLU A 545 34.24 4.59 -1.90
N ALA A 546 33.84 3.33 -1.67
CA ALA A 546 32.49 2.87 -1.95
C ALA A 546 31.45 3.54 -1.05
N GLN A 547 31.72 3.77 0.24
CA GLN A 547 30.82 4.50 1.15
C GLN A 547 30.54 5.91 0.63
N ASP A 548 31.58 6.66 0.25
CA ASP A 548 31.44 7.99 -0.32
C ASP A 548 30.69 7.98 -1.66
N ALA A 549 31.05 7.04 -2.55
CA ALA A 549 30.43 6.92 -3.87
C ALA A 549 28.94 6.56 -3.77
N MET A 550 28.57 5.67 -2.86
CA MET A 550 27.18 5.24 -2.68
C MET A 550 26.26 6.39 -2.29
N GLY A 551 26.73 7.32 -1.45
CA GLY A 551 25.97 8.52 -1.09
C GLY A 551 25.57 9.34 -2.33
N TRP A 552 26.51 9.55 -3.25
CA TRP A 552 26.26 10.29 -4.50
C TRP A 552 25.43 9.48 -5.51
N ILE A 553 25.75 8.20 -5.74
CA ILE A 553 25.04 7.33 -6.69
C ILE A 553 23.54 7.25 -6.33
N MET A 554 23.24 7.03 -5.05
CA MET A 554 21.86 6.97 -4.56
C MET A 554 21.15 8.31 -4.70
N LYS A 555 21.82 9.41 -4.35
CA LYS A 555 21.23 10.74 -4.43
C LYS A 555 20.88 11.12 -5.87
N GLU A 556 21.78 10.89 -6.81
CA GLU A 556 21.54 11.18 -8.23
C GLU A 556 20.41 10.31 -8.80
N ALA A 557 20.41 9.01 -8.53
CA ALA A 557 19.36 8.10 -8.99
C ALA A 557 17.99 8.44 -8.35
N LYS A 558 17.96 8.82 -7.07
CA LYS A 558 16.76 9.35 -6.42
C LYS A 558 16.30 10.62 -7.10
N ASP A 559 17.19 11.59 -7.31
CA ASP A 559 16.79 12.89 -7.84
C ASP A 559 16.22 12.79 -9.27
N HIS A 560 16.68 11.81 -10.05
CA HIS A 560 16.11 11.43 -11.35
C HIS A 560 14.71 10.79 -11.19
N LEU A 561 14.54 9.86 -10.25
CA LEU A 561 13.32 9.05 -10.12
C LEU A 561 12.27 9.59 -9.14
N GLN A 562 12.56 10.66 -8.38
CA GLN A 562 11.69 11.15 -7.30
C GLN A 562 10.33 11.68 -7.78
N THR A 563 10.19 11.97 -9.07
CA THR A 563 8.90 12.32 -9.69
C THR A 563 8.08 11.08 -10.08
N ALA A 564 8.71 9.91 -10.19
CA ALA A 564 8.11 8.64 -10.62
C ALA A 564 7.91 7.65 -9.46
N LEU A 565 8.83 7.62 -8.49
CA LEU A 565 8.87 6.70 -7.36
C LEU A 565 8.78 7.45 -6.02
N PRO A 566 8.07 6.90 -5.01
CA PRO A 566 7.92 7.56 -3.72
C PRO A 566 9.18 7.38 -2.86
N PHE A 567 9.83 8.50 -2.51
CA PHE A 567 10.90 8.56 -1.52
C PHE A 567 10.41 9.32 -0.28
N ALA A 568 10.66 8.77 0.91
CA ALA A 568 10.28 9.40 2.18
C ALA A 568 11.37 10.31 2.73
N MET A 569 12.62 10.09 2.33
CA MET A 569 13.80 10.81 2.81
C MET A 569 14.92 10.78 1.77
N ASP A 570 15.98 11.54 2.00
CA ASP A 570 17.23 11.36 1.25
C ASP A 570 17.93 10.05 1.66
N PRO A 571 18.70 9.42 0.75
CA PRO A 571 19.40 8.18 1.03
C PRO A 571 20.49 8.38 2.09
N VAL A 572 20.81 7.32 2.83
CA VAL A 572 21.78 7.34 3.93
C VAL A 572 22.77 6.19 3.79
N VAL A 573 24.04 6.46 4.09
CA VAL A 573 25.08 5.44 4.25
C VAL A 573 25.36 5.29 5.74
N TYR A 574 25.46 4.05 6.21
CA TYR A 574 25.67 3.73 7.62
C TYR A 574 27.05 3.13 7.85
N ASP A 575 27.68 3.54 8.95
CA ASP A 575 28.69 2.74 9.63
C ASP A 575 28.00 1.77 10.58
N PHE A 576 28.54 0.56 10.69
CA PHE A 576 27.96 -0.46 11.57
C PHE A 576 29.03 -1.30 12.27
N GLN A 577 28.65 -1.87 13.41
CA GLN A 577 29.40 -2.92 14.11
C GLN A 577 28.46 -4.06 14.51
N ILE A 578 28.99 -5.27 14.60
CA ILE A 578 28.24 -6.42 15.11
C ILE A 578 28.11 -6.26 16.63
N ASN A 579 26.88 -6.30 17.12
CA ASN A 579 26.58 -6.19 18.54
C ASN A 579 26.57 -7.60 19.16
N ASP A 580 27.57 -7.93 19.97
CA ASP A 580 27.70 -9.24 20.63
C ASP A 580 26.94 -9.35 21.97
N THR A 581 26.15 -8.33 22.33
CA THR A 581 25.40 -8.26 23.60
C THR A 581 23.91 -8.57 23.44
N GLY A 582 23.30 -8.12 22.33
CA GLY A 582 21.86 -8.06 22.16
C GLY A 582 21.24 -6.96 23.01
N THR A 583 19.98 -7.14 23.41
CA THR A 583 19.31 -6.18 24.30
C THR A 583 19.89 -6.25 25.72
N SER A 584 20.18 -5.09 26.30
CA SER A 584 20.72 -4.99 27.66
C SER A 584 20.23 -3.76 28.39
N ALA A 585 20.14 -3.85 29.72
CA ALA A 585 19.74 -2.74 30.57
C ALA A 585 20.83 -2.29 31.53
N GLU A 586 20.86 -1.00 31.83
CA GLU A 586 21.70 -0.39 32.85
C GLU A 586 20.86 0.49 33.78
N LEU A 587 21.15 0.42 35.08
CA LEU A 587 20.54 1.29 36.07
C LEU A 587 21.35 2.59 36.14
N LEU A 588 20.74 3.69 35.76
CA LEU A 588 21.38 4.99 35.69
C LEU A 588 21.11 5.79 36.98
N GLU A 589 22.18 6.37 37.50
CA GLU A 589 22.11 7.40 38.53
C GLU A 589 21.61 8.69 37.85
N SER A 590 20.55 9.31 38.39
CA SER A 590 19.92 10.55 37.91
C SER A 590 20.93 11.66 37.48
N ASP A 591 20.54 12.41 36.43
CA ASP A 591 21.24 13.52 35.73
C ASP A 591 22.24 13.21 34.60
N MET A 592 22.45 11.94 34.23
CA MET A 592 22.96 11.66 32.88
C MET A 592 21.83 11.87 31.87
N SER A 593 21.72 13.08 31.31
CA SER A 593 20.86 13.36 30.17
C SER A 593 21.28 12.49 28.99
N LEU A 594 20.37 12.26 28.04
CA LEU A 594 20.77 11.76 26.74
C LEU A 594 21.91 12.61 26.20
N SER A 595 22.83 11.97 25.49
CA SER A 595 23.99 12.60 24.84
C SER A 595 23.64 13.97 24.25
N GLY A 596 24.14 15.04 24.88
CA GLY A 596 24.42 16.35 24.28
C GLY A 596 23.27 17.26 23.83
N GLU A 597 22.05 16.78 23.62
CA GLU A 597 20.98 17.59 23.04
C GLU A 597 19.67 17.49 23.85
N GLU A 598 19.34 18.61 24.51
CA GLU A 598 18.03 19.01 25.05
C GLU A 598 17.93 19.19 26.58
N GLU A 599 18.46 20.33 27.04
CA GLU A 599 17.80 21.18 28.04
C GLU A 599 17.58 22.58 27.42
N ARG A 600 16.67 22.66 26.45
CA ARG A 600 16.01 23.93 26.10
C ARG A 600 14.53 23.67 25.97
N ALA A 601 13.81 23.91 27.06
CA ALA A 601 12.40 24.24 27.00
C ALA A 601 12.20 25.40 26.00
N PRO A 602 11.09 25.42 25.25
CA PRO A 602 10.87 26.45 24.23
C PRO A 602 10.57 27.79 24.89
N ASP A 603 11.53 28.71 24.84
CA ASP A 603 11.22 30.14 24.95
C ASP A 603 10.41 30.54 23.71
N SER A 604 9.20 31.03 23.94
CA SER A 604 8.21 31.44 22.94
C SER A 604 8.53 32.78 22.25
N ALA A 605 9.79 33.23 22.29
CA ALA A 605 10.20 34.55 21.82
C ALA A 605 11.33 34.44 20.77
N GLY A 606 10.98 34.08 19.54
CA GLY A 606 11.93 34.06 18.41
C GLY A 606 11.33 33.70 17.04
N LYS A 607 10.11 33.14 17.01
CA LYS A 607 9.46 32.63 15.78
C LYS A 607 8.89 33.71 14.84
N GLY A 608 8.90 34.99 15.21
CA GLY A 608 8.12 36.02 14.51
C GLY A 608 8.64 36.46 13.13
N ALA A 609 9.95 36.32 12.83
CA ALA A 609 10.52 36.90 11.60
C ALA A 609 10.72 35.87 10.46
N GLY A 610 11.24 34.67 10.76
CA GLY A 610 11.50 33.64 9.73
C GLY A 610 10.25 32.90 9.24
N GLN A 611 9.28 32.61 10.14
CA GLN A 611 8.00 32.01 9.74
C GLN A 611 7.12 32.98 8.94
N ALA A 612 7.17 34.29 9.25
CA ALA A 612 6.40 35.30 8.53
C ALA A 612 6.91 35.51 7.10
N VAL A 613 8.22 35.40 6.86
CA VAL A 613 8.82 35.47 5.51
C VAL A 613 8.45 34.24 4.69
N ASN A 614 8.55 33.04 5.28
CA ASN A 614 8.23 31.77 4.60
C ASN A 614 6.72 31.61 4.31
N GLN A 615 5.85 32.10 5.20
CA GLN A 615 4.40 32.12 4.96
C GLN A 615 3.97 33.13 3.89
N ARG A 616 4.62 34.30 3.81
CA ARG A 616 4.34 35.28 2.75
C ARG A 616 4.73 34.73 1.38
N GLU A 617 5.90 34.12 1.27
CA GLU A 617 6.39 33.50 0.03
C GLU A 617 5.50 32.33 -0.42
N ALA A 618 5.07 31.47 0.52
CA ALA A 618 4.12 30.39 0.23
C ALA A 618 2.75 30.93 -0.23
N THR A 619 2.27 32.01 0.38
CA THR A 619 0.99 32.66 0.01
C THR A 619 1.07 33.27 -1.39
N GLU A 620 2.16 33.95 -1.72
CA GLU A 620 2.40 34.50 -3.05
C GLU A 620 2.50 33.38 -4.10
N THR A 621 3.22 32.30 -3.78
CA THR A 621 3.32 31.12 -4.66
C THR A 621 1.96 30.49 -4.95
N LEU A 622 1.12 30.30 -3.91
CA LEU A 622 -0.23 29.76 -4.10
C LEU A 622 -1.10 30.67 -4.98
N LYS A 623 -1.01 31.99 -4.79
CA LYS A 623 -1.75 32.96 -5.61
C LYS A 623 -1.33 32.87 -7.08
N THR A 624 -0.03 32.81 -7.37
CA THR A 624 0.48 32.65 -8.73
C THR A 624 0.00 31.34 -9.36
N LEU A 625 0.07 30.22 -8.64
CA LEU A 625 -0.41 28.93 -9.14
C LEU A 625 -1.92 28.95 -9.46
N LEU A 626 -2.74 29.59 -8.63
CA LEU A 626 -4.17 29.75 -8.90
C LEU A 626 -4.40 30.54 -10.21
N GLU A 627 -3.70 31.65 -10.39
CA GLU A 627 -3.83 32.53 -11.57
C GLU A 627 -3.37 31.82 -12.86
N GLU A 628 -2.20 31.17 -12.84
CA GLU A 628 -1.62 30.49 -14.00
C GLU A 628 -2.44 29.28 -14.47
N ASN A 629 -3.15 28.61 -13.54
CA ASN A 629 -3.89 27.39 -13.81
C ASN A 629 -5.41 27.61 -13.95
N GLY A 630 -5.84 28.86 -14.11
CA GLY A 630 -7.22 29.20 -14.47
C GLY A 630 -8.23 29.07 -13.33
N PHE A 631 -7.84 29.44 -12.10
CA PHE A 631 -8.75 29.46 -10.96
C PHE A 631 -9.84 30.53 -11.13
N ASP A 632 -11.11 30.11 -11.04
CA ASP A 632 -12.26 31.01 -11.05
C ASP A 632 -12.70 31.33 -9.61
N ARG A 633 -12.29 32.51 -9.13
CA ARG A 633 -12.64 33.00 -7.78
C ARG A 633 -14.15 33.15 -7.56
N VAL A 634 -14.90 33.51 -8.60
CA VAL A 634 -16.35 33.74 -8.51
C VAL A 634 -17.07 32.40 -8.41
N ALA A 635 -16.69 31.44 -9.25
CA ALA A 635 -17.23 30.08 -9.18
C ALA A 635 -16.90 29.41 -7.84
N HIS A 636 -15.66 29.55 -7.35
CA HIS A 636 -15.25 29.02 -6.04
C HIS A 636 -16.04 29.63 -4.89
N GLY A 637 -16.30 30.94 -4.90
CA GLY A 637 -17.13 31.60 -3.90
C GLY A 637 -18.55 31.03 -3.84
N ARG A 638 -19.20 30.85 -4.99
CA ARG A 638 -20.54 30.24 -5.09
C ARG A 638 -20.53 28.80 -4.60
N LEU A 639 -19.53 28.03 -5.02
CA LEU A 639 -19.35 26.64 -4.60
C LEU A 639 -19.23 26.51 -3.07
N ARG A 640 -18.49 27.41 -2.42
CA ARG A 640 -18.40 27.44 -0.95
C ARG A 640 -19.76 27.68 -0.29
N GLU A 641 -20.55 28.61 -0.82
CA GLU A 641 -21.92 28.85 -0.34
C GLU A 641 -22.81 27.60 -0.53
N ASP A 642 -22.65 26.89 -1.65
CA ASP A 642 -23.35 25.64 -1.93
C ASP A 642 -22.93 24.51 -0.98
N VAL A 643 -21.64 24.43 -0.63
CA VAL A 643 -21.12 23.47 0.36
C VAL A 643 -21.65 23.76 1.76
N ILE A 644 -21.61 25.03 2.18
CA ILE A 644 -22.14 25.47 3.49
C ILE A 644 -23.64 25.16 3.58
N SER A 645 -24.41 25.53 2.56
CA SER A 645 -25.85 25.31 2.52
C SER A 645 -26.26 23.84 2.33
N GLY A 646 -25.33 22.96 1.94
CA GLY A 646 -25.57 21.54 1.71
C GLY A 646 -26.14 21.21 0.32
N ARG A 647 -26.21 22.19 -0.59
CA ARG A 647 -26.53 21.95 -2.00
C ARG A 647 -25.46 21.08 -2.67
N VAL A 648 -24.19 21.29 -2.33
CA VAL A 648 -23.07 20.43 -2.70
C VAL A 648 -22.51 19.78 -1.43
N SER A 649 -22.76 18.48 -1.25
CA SER A 649 -22.38 17.73 -0.05
C SER A 649 -22.17 16.27 -0.42
N LEU A 650 -21.53 15.49 0.45
CA LEU A 650 -21.41 14.05 0.21
C LEU A 650 -22.78 13.36 0.12
N GLN A 651 -23.76 13.89 0.84
CA GLN A 651 -25.13 13.40 0.79
C GLN A 651 -25.83 13.76 -0.52
N SER A 652 -25.68 15.01 -0.99
CA SER A 652 -26.34 15.48 -2.23
C SER A 652 -25.67 14.97 -3.50
N ASN A 653 -24.47 14.38 -3.41
CA ASN A 653 -23.90 13.58 -4.50
C ASN A 653 -24.85 12.45 -4.94
N ARG A 654 -25.57 11.85 -3.98
CA ARG A 654 -26.40 10.66 -4.23
C ARG A 654 -27.66 11.02 -5.00
N LEU A 655 -28.03 10.17 -5.95
CA LEU A 655 -29.34 10.23 -6.58
C LEU A 655 -30.45 10.12 -5.52
N PRO A 656 -31.61 10.77 -5.71
CA PRO A 656 -32.73 10.65 -4.79
C PRO A 656 -33.12 9.19 -4.57
N SER A 657 -33.53 8.83 -3.34
CA SER A 657 -33.99 7.47 -3.04
C SER A 657 -35.25 7.06 -3.81
N THR A 658 -35.96 8.02 -4.40
CA THR A 658 -37.08 7.80 -5.31
C THR A 658 -36.67 7.44 -6.74
N SER A 659 -35.41 7.66 -7.12
CA SER A 659 -34.92 7.30 -8.45
C SER A 659 -34.86 5.78 -8.58
N ARG A 660 -35.44 5.28 -9.68
CA ARG A 660 -35.40 3.87 -10.02
C ARG A 660 -34.13 3.58 -10.80
N ILE A 661 -33.29 2.70 -10.25
CA ILE A 661 -32.04 2.25 -10.88
C ILE A 661 -32.22 0.77 -11.22
N ASP A 662 -32.39 0.48 -12.50
CA ASP A 662 -32.45 -0.89 -13.02
C ASP A 662 -31.14 -1.22 -13.77
N ASP A 663 -30.81 -2.51 -13.83
CA ASP A 663 -29.74 -3.01 -14.70
C ASP A 663 -30.14 -2.85 -16.18
N VAL A 664 -29.17 -2.99 -17.08
CA VAL A 664 -29.42 -2.89 -18.52
C VAL A 664 -30.18 -4.09 -19.06
N ILE A 665 -30.82 -3.91 -20.22
CA ILE A 665 -31.54 -4.97 -20.94
C ILE A 665 -30.78 -5.40 -22.20
N SER A 666 -31.14 -6.57 -22.73
CA SER A 666 -30.59 -7.07 -24.00
C SER A 666 -30.76 -6.02 -25.11
N GLY A 667 -29.66 -5.71 -25.81
CA GLY A 667 -29.61 -4.71 -26.88
C GLY A 667 -29.21 -3.29 -26.47
N ASP A 668 -29.11 -2.98 -25.17
CA ASP A 668 -28.58 -1.69 -24.71
C ASP A 668 -27.07 -1.53 -24.95
N VAL A 669 -26.35 -2.65 -25.03
CA VAL A 669 -24.90 -2.72 -25.17
C VAL A 669 -24.57 -3.54 -26.42
N VAL A 670 -23.67 -3.03 -27.25
CA VAL A 670 -23.14 -3.77 -28.40
C VAL A 670 -21.93 -4.57 -27.94
N ASP A 671 -21.98 -5.88 -28.14
CA ASP A 671 -20.87 -6.76 -27.79
C ASP A 671 -19.70 -6.59 -28.78
N CYS A 672 -18.53 -6.22 -28.26
CA CYS A 672 -17.26 -6.05 -28.97
C CYS A 672 -16.16 -6.89 -28.30
N THR A 673 -16.51 -8.02 -27.70
CA THR A 673 -15.55 -9.00 -27.17
C THR A 673 -14.96 -9.88 -28.28
N ALA A 674 -13.82 -10.51 -28.00
CA ALA A 674 -13.15 -11.40 -28.95
C ALA A 674 -14.08 -12.52 -29.45
N GLY A 675 -14.24 -12.60 -30.78
CA GLY A 675 -15.12 -13.59 -31.42
C GLY A 675 -16.55 -13.11 -31.69
N SER A 676 -16.91 -11.89 -31.27
CA SER A 676 -18.23 -11.31 -31.54
C SER A 676 -18.46 -11.00 -33.02
N GLU A 677 -19.68 -11.23 -33.53
CA GLU A 677 -20.06 -10.93 -34.92
C GLU A 677 -20.00 -9.42 -35.24
N ASN A 678 -20.13 -8.55 -34.23
CA ASN A 678 -20.05 -7.10 -34.40
C ASN A 678 -18.62 -6.62 -34.74
N LEU A 679 -17.59 -7.41 -34.39
CA LEU A 679 -16.22 -7.20 -34.85
C LEU A 679 -16.03 -7.80 -36.25
N SER A 680 -16.90 -7.38 -37.17
CA SER A 680 -16.91 -7.87 -38.54
C SER A 680 -15.67 -7.40 -39.31
N ARG A 681 -15.31 -8.14 -40.35
CA ARG A 681 -14.28 -7.71 -41.31
C ARG A 681 -14.61 -6.35 -41.91
N GLU A 682 -15.88 -6.08 -42.17
CA GLU A 682 -16.34 -4.80 -42.72
C GLU A 682 -16.14 -3.65 -41.72
N SER A 683 -16.33 -3.89 -40.42
CA SER A 683 -16.00 -2.87 -39.39
C SER A 683 -14.49 -2.63 -39.34
N SER A 684 -13.70 -3.70 -39.40
CA SER A 684 -12.23 -3.60 -39.43
C SER A 684 -11.75 -2.76 -40.61
N GLU A 685 -12.25 -3.01 -41.83
CA GLU A 685 -11.89 -2.27 -43.05
C GLU A 685 -12.24 -0.77 -42.95
N VAL A 686 -13.39 -0.42 -42.37
CA VAL A 686 -13.78 0.98 -42.14
C VAL A 686 -12.85 1.66 -41.14
N GLY A 687 -12.52 1.00 -40.04
CA GLY A 687 -11.60 1.56 -39.04
C GLY A 687 -10.16 1.67 -39.55
N GLU A 688 -9.67 0.66 -40.27
CA GLU A 688 -8.34 0.69 -40.90
C GLU A 688 -8.23 1.88 -41.87
N ALA A 689 -9.26 2.10 -42.70
CA ALA A 689 -9.31 3.23 -43.63
C ALA A 689 -9.30 4.58 -42.89
N ALA A 690 -10.06 4.71 -41.80
CA ALA A 690 -10.10 5.92 -40.98
C ALA A 690 -8.74 6.20 -40.30
N ILE A 691 -8.09 5.15 -39.76
CA ILE A 691 -6.75 5.27 -39.16
C ILE A 691 -5.74 5.68 -40.22
N ALA A 692 -5.67 4.97 -41.35
CA ALA A 692 -4.76 5.27 -42.46
C ALA A 692 -4.99 6.68 -43.04
N GLY A 693 -6.23 7.16 -43.05
CA GLY A 693 -6.60 8.54 -43.41
C GLY A 693 -6.13 9.61 -42.41
N GLY A 694 -5.68 9.20 -41.22
CA GLY A 694 -5.29 10.11 -40.14
C GLY A 694 -6.49 10.77 -39.45
N GLU A 695 -7.63 10.07 -39.38
CA GLU A 695 -8.87 10.59 -38.81
C GLU A 695 -9.00 10.37 -37.28
N ILE A 696 -7.98 9.81 -36.63
CA ILE A 696 -7.97 9.44 -35.20
C ILE A 696 -6.81 10.09 -34.44
N ALA A 697 -7.06 10.47 -33.20
CA ALA A 697 -6.02 10.82 -32.22
C ALA A 697 -6.32 10.17 -30.87
N VAL A 698 -5.27 9.91 -30.08
CA VAL A 698 -5.39 9.33 -28.73
C VAL A 698 -5.24 10.44 -27.69
N VAL A 699 -6.11 10.45 -26.68
CA VAL A 699 -6.06 11.35 -25.53
C VAL A 699 -6.03 10.51 -24.25
N THR A 700 -4.86 10.40 -23.65
CA THR A 700 -4.67 9.67 -22.40
C THR A 700 -4.76 10.62 -21.20
N LEU A 701 -5.70 10.31 -20.29
CA LEU A 701 -5.98 11.08 -19.08
C LEU A 701 -4.92 10.83 -17.99
N ALA A 702 -4.02 11.80 -17.80
CA ALA A 702 -2.86 11.69 -16.89
C ALA A 702 -2.69 12.90 -15.95
N ALA A 703 -3.73 13.73 -15.78
CA ALA A 703 -3.66 14.93 -14.93
C ALA A 703 -3.81 14.64 -13.42
N GLY A 704 -4.34 13.47 -13.04
CA GLY A 704 -4.66 13.11 -11.67
C GLY A 704 -3.43 12.96 -10.75
N ALA A 705 -3.60 13.31 -9.47
CA ALA A 705 -2.55 13.17 -8.45
C ALA A 705 -2.26 11.72 -8.01
N ALA A 706 -3.09 10.77 -8.46
CA ALA A 706 -2.95 9.34 -8.24
C ALA A 706 -2.64 8.93 -6.77
N SER A 707 -3.29 9.56 -5.80
CA SER A 707 -2.97 9.39 -4.37
C SER A 707 -2.97 7.94 -3.89
N ARG A 708 -3.85 7.08 -4.43
CA ARG A 708 -3.87 5.63 -4.17
C ARG A 708 -2.61 4.90 -4.65
N TRP A 709 -2.09 5.29 -5.81
CA TRP A 709 -0.87 4.70 -6.38
C TRP A 709 0.38 5.19 -5.65
N THR A 710 0.39 6.48 -5.30
CA THR A 710 1.59 7.16 -4.81
C THR A 710 1.67 7.23 -3.30
N GLY A 711 0.67 6.71 -2.57
CA GLY A 711 0.57 6.84 -1.11
C GLY A 711 0.57 8.30 -0.65
N GLY A 712 0.07 9.20 -1.49
CA GLY A 712 0.10 10.65 -1.26
C GLY A 712 1.49 11.30 -1.32
N ALA A 713 2.49 10.63 -1.91
CA ALA A 713 3.86 11.16 -2.04
C ALA A 713 3.99 12.29 -3.09
N GLY A 714 2.92 12.60 -3.84
CA GLY A 714 2.94 13.66 -4.84
C GLY A 714 3.71 13.31 -6.13
N THR A 715 3.96 12.02 -6.37
CA THR A 715 4.59 11.53 -7.61
C THR A 715 3.59 11.44 -8.76
N CYS A 716 4.10 11.32 -9.99
CA CYS A 716 3.32 11.20 -11.20
C CYS A 716 3.17 9.73 -11.59
N LYS A 717 1.96 9.16 -11.45
CA LYS A 717 1.70 7.76 -11.82
C LYS A 717 2.10 7.44 -13.26
N ALA A 718 1.91 8.38 -14.19
CA ALA A 718 2.29 8.22 -15.59
C ALA A 718 3.79 7.86 -15.79
N LEU A 719 4.65 8.39 -14.91
CA LEU A 719 6.10 8.22 -14.97
C LEU A 719 6.57 6.96 -14.21
N ASN A 720 5.69 6.31 -13.46
CA ASN A 720 6.06 5.21 -12.58
C ASN A 720 6.52 3.98 -13.39
N PRO A 721 7.73 3.44 -13.16
CA PRO A 721 8.24 2.23 -13.80
C PRO A 721 7.64 0.98 -13.15
N PHE A 722 6.37 0.72 -13.44
CA PHE A 722 5.53 -0.15 -12.61
C PHE A 722 5.71 -1.65 -12.86
N ALA A 723 6.18 -2.07 -14.05
CA ALA A 723 6.31 -3.48 -14.39
C ALA A 723 7.46 -3.75 -15.36
N LEU A 724 8.07 -4.93 -15.24
CA LEU A 724 8.98 -5.47 -16.25
C LEU A 724 8.16 -5.95 -17.46
N LEU A 725 8.28 -5.24 -18.60
CA LEU A 725 7.64 -5.57 -19.87
C LEU A 725 8.68 -5.48 -20.99
N GLY A 726 8.76 -6.50 -21.84
CA GLY A 726 9.81 -6.60 -22.86
C GLY A 726 11.23 -6.53 -22.25
N GLY A 727 11.43 -7.14 -21.08
CA GLY A 727 12.73 -7.26 -20.40
C GLY A 727 13.25 -5.99 -19.70
N ARG A 728 12.46 -4.91 -19.62
CA ARG A 728 12.82 -3.66 -18.93
C ARG A 728 11.66 -3.13 -18.11
N HIS A 729 11.95 -2.32 -17.08
CA HIS A 729 10.90 -1.62 -16.34
C HIS A 729 10.30 -0.54 -17.24
N ARG A 730 9.00 -0.66 -17.56
CA ARG A 730 8.29 0.28 -18.44
C ARG A 730 7.38 1.19 -17.65
N THR A 731 7.24 2.44 -18.10
CA THR A 731 6.30 3.39 -17.50
C THR A 731 4.92 3.31 -18.16
N PHE A 732 3.89 3.86 -17.49
CA PHE A 732 2.56 3.94 -18.10
C PHE A 732 2.56 4.73 -19.40
N LEU A 733 3.31 5.85 -19.49
CA LEU A 733 3.45 6.62 -20.73
C LEU A 733 3.99 5.76 -21.88
N GLU A 734 5.06 5.03 -21.61
CA GLU A 734 5.74 4.22 -22.62
C GLU A 734 4.83 3.13 -23.18
N VAL A 735 4.04 2.47 -22.32
CA VAL A 735 3.06 1.47 -22.75
C VAL A 735 2.06 2.07 -23.74
N HIS A 736 1.52 3.25 -23.45
CA HIS A 736 0.53 3.90 -24.32
C HIS A 736 1.12 4.32 -25.66
N LEU A 737 2.34 4.86 -25.66
CA LEU A 737 3.07 5.17 -26.89
C LEU A 737 3.42 3.91 -27.70
N ALA A 738 3.83 2.83 -27.05
CA ALA A 738 4.17 1.57 -27.72
C ALA A 738 2.95 0.94 -28.43
N LYS A 739 1.75 1.06 -27.86
CA LYS A 739 0.50 0.63 -28.51
C LYS A 739 0.15 1.50 -29.71
N SER A 740 0.19 2.82 -29.56
CA SER A 740 -0.05 3.74 -30.68
C SER A 740 0.96 3.55 -31.81
N ARG A 741 2.23 3.29 -31.48
CA ARG A 741 3.28 2.95 -32.44
C ARG A 741 2.93 1.68 -33.20
N LYS A 742 2.53 0.62 -32.51
CA LYS A 742 2.20 -0.66 -33.16
C LYS A 742 1.09 -0.50 -34.20
N THR A 743 -0.04 0.10 -33.81
CA THR A 743 -1.16 0.35 -34.74
C THR A 743 -0.74 1.28 -35.88
N GLY A 744 0.03 2.33 -35.57
CA GLY A 744 0.51 3.29 -36.57
C GLY A 744 1.42 2.65 -37.62
N LEU A 745 2.38 1.83 -37.18
CA LEU A 745 3.29 1.09 -38.06
C LEU A 745 2.54 0.10 -38.95
N SER A 746 1.55 -0.63 -38.41
CA SER A 746 0.78 -1.59 -39.20
C SER A 746 -0.05 -0.94 -40.33
N LEU A 747 -0.39 0.34 -40.19
CA LEU A 747 -1.22 1.09 -41.15
C LEU A 747 -0.47 2.23 -41.85
N GLY A 748 0.84 2.34 -41.64
CA GLY A 748 1.70 3.33 -42.30
C GLY A 748 1.43 4.79 -41.93
N VAL A 749 0.94 5.06 -40.72
CA VAL A 749 0.55 6.40 -40.28
C VAL A 749 0.94 6.66 -38.82
N GLY A 750 1.60 7.80 -38.56
CA GLY A 750 1.87 8.25 -37.19
C GLY A 750 0.59 8.71 -36.50
N ILE A 751 0.17 8.04 -35.43
CA ILE A 751 -1.02 8.39 -34.65
C ILE A 751 -0.68 9.54 -33.70
N PRO A 752 -1.37 10.69 -33.75
CA PRO A 752 -1.20 11.74 -32.75
C PRO A 752 -1.59 11.23 -31.36
N HIS A 753 -0.72 11.44 -30.37
CA HIS A 753 -0.93 11.05 -28.99
C HIS A 753 -0.86 12.27 -28.07
N VAL A 754 -1.88 12.47 -27.25
CA VAL A 754 -1.99 13.57 -26.29
C VAL A 754 -2.02 13.01 -24.88
N PHE A 755 -1.11 13.46 -24.02
CA PHE A 755 -1.23 13.25 -22.57
C PHE A 755 -1.75 14.52 -21.91
N THR A 756 -2.88 14.42 -21.22
CA THR A 756 -3.38 15.53 -20.39
C THR A 756 -2.61 15.57 -19.07
N THR A 757 -2.33 16.77 -18.58
CA THR A 757 -1.51 17.01 -17.39
C THR A 757 -2.13 18.08 -16.51
N SER A 758 -1.71 18.20 -15.25
CA SER A 758 -2.15 19.24 -14.32
C SER A 758 -0.99 20.13 -13.87
N TYR A 759 -1.29 21.12 -13.03
CA TYR A 759 -0.28 21.93 -12.34
C TYR A 759 0.77 21.07 -11.60
N LEU A 760 0.39 19.86 -11.17
CA LEU A 760 1.26 18.93 -10.47
C LEU A 760 2.09 18.07 -11.43
N THR A 761 1.49 17.63 -12.54
CA THR A 761 2.10 16.60 -13.42
C THR A 761 2.77 17.17 -14.66
N HIS A 762 2.45 18.39 -15.10
CA HIS A 762 2.93 18.93 -16.37
C HIS A 762 4.46 19.10 -16.43
N GLY A 763 5.03 19.86 -15.50
CA GLY A 763 6.48 20.11 -15.46
C GLY A 763 7.31 18.82 -15.33
N PRO A 764 6.98 17.93 -14.37
CA PRO A 764 7.64 16.62 -14.27
C PRO A 764 7.53 15.77 -15.54
N THR A 765 6.33 15.70 -16.14
CA THR A 765 6.11 14.88 -17.36
C THR A 765 6.89 15.42 -18.55
N SER A 766 6.91 16.74 -18.76
CA SER A 766 7.66 17.36 -19.85
C SER A 766 9.15 17.06 -19.75
N ARG A 767 9.76 17.31 -18.58
CA ARG A 767 11.20 17.05 -18.38
C ARG A 767 11.55 15.58 -18.56
N PHE A 768 10.73 14.70 -18.00
CA PHE A 768 10.95 13.26 -18.12
C PHE A 768 10.87 12.79 -19.58
N LEU A 769 9.89 13.28 -20.36
CA LEU A 769 9.80 12.97 -21.79
C LEU A 769 10.99 13.51 -22.57
N ASP A 770 11.52 14.69 -22.24
CA ASP A 770 12.73 15.21 -22.87
C ASP A 770 13.95 14.34 -22.57
N GLU A 771 14.11 13.91 -21.31
CA GLU A 771 15.19 13.02 -20.85
C GLU A 771 15.19 11.66 -21.56
N VAL A 772 14.01 11.06 -21.74
CA VAL A 772 13.85 9.77 -22.45
C VAL A 772 13.71 9.92 -23.96
N SER A 773 14.01 11.10 -24.53
CA SER A 773 13.89 11.39 -25.97
C SER A 773 12.52 11.04 -26.54
N GLN A 774 11.46 11.35 -25.79
CA GLN A 774 10.07 11.03 -26.11
C GLN A 774 9.84 9.55 -26.44
N TYR A 775 10.64 8.65 -25.87
CA TYR A 775 10.67 7.22 -26.17
C TYR A 775 10.87 6.89 -27.66
N ASN A 776 11.46 7.82 -28.44
CA ASN A 776 11.58 7.75 -29.89
C ASN A 776 10.22 7.51 -30.58
N TYR A 777 9.17 8.17 -30.10
CA TYR A 777 7.84 8.05 -30.71
C TYR A 777 7.79 8.79 -32.05
N GLU A 778 7.39 8.08 -33.11
CA GLU A 778 7.42 8.59 -34.49
C GLU A 778 6.20 9.44 -34.86
N GLY A 779 5.11 9.35 -34.09
CA GLY A 779 3.90 10.14 -34.28
C GLY A 779 3.95 11.49 -33.57
N PRO A 780 3.04 12.43 -33.88
CA PRO A 780 2.93 13.68 -33.13
C PRO A 780 2.61 13.42 -31.64
N LEU A 781 3.41 13.98 -30.74
CA LEU A 781 3.23 13.85 -29.29
C LEU A 781 2.95 15.22 -28.68
N PHE A 782 1.86 15.34 -27.93
CA PHE A 782 1.46 16.59 -27.28
C PHE A 782 1.24 16.39 -25.77
N LEU A 783 1.61 17.42 -25.00
CA LEU A 783 1.17 17.57 -23.61
C LEU A 783 0.09 18.65 -23.54
N SER A 784 -1.05 18.31 -22.94
CA SER A 784 -2.18 19.23 -22.74
C SER A 784 -2.21 19.68 -21.26
N PRO A 785 -1.64 20.85 -20.91
CA PRO A 785 -1.64 21.36 -19.53
C PRO A 785 -3.05 21.79 -19.08
N GLY A 786 -3.41 21.44 -17.84
CA GLY A 786 -4.66 21.87 -17.23
C GLY A 786 -4.77 23.39 -17.11
N ARG A 787 -5.94 23.95 -17.45
CA ARG A 787 -6.31 25.37 -17.33
C ARG A 787 -7.58 25.57 -16.53
N THR A 788 -7.87 24.60 -15.66
CA THR A 788 -8.93 24.67 -14.66
C THR A 788 -8.42 23.99 -13.39
N VAL A 789 -8.40 24.74 -12.29
CA VAL A 789 -7.93 24.27 -10.98
C VAL A 789 -8.92 24.71 -9.90
N GLY A 790 -9.03 23.90 -8.85
CA GLY A 790 -9.79 24.22 -7.65
C GLY A 790 -8.88 24.44 -6.44
N LEU A 791 -9.42 25.15 -5.45
CA LEU A 791 -8.80 25.34 -4.13
C LEU A 791 -9.52 24.45 -3.13
N ARG A 792 -8.77 23.62 -2.41
CA ARG A 792 -9.33 22.71 -1.40
C ARG A 792 -9.94 23.50 -0.25
N MET A 793 -10.90 22.87 0.42
CA MET A 793 -11.61 23.44 1.56
C MET A 793 -11.43 22.58 2.80
N ILE A 794 -11.57 23.20 3.98
CA ILE A 794 -11.82 22.48 5.22
C ILE A 794 -13.18 21.76 5.08
N PRO A 795 -13.27 20.44 5.36
CA PRO A 795 -14.54 19.72 5.29
C PRO A 795 -15.57 20.29 6.26
N THR A 796 -16.86 20.12 5.95
CA THR A 796 -17.92 20.37 6.92
C THR A 796 -18.03 19.19 7.90
N VAL A 797 -18.44 19.45 9.14
CA VAL A 797 -18.70 18.39 10.14
C VAL A 797 -19.81 17.47 9.66
N ARG A 798 -20.82 18.02 8.95
CA ARG A 798 -21.88 17.24 8.30
C ARG A 798 -21.28 16.20 7.35
N ASP A 799 -20.38 16.62 6.46
CA ASP A 799 -19.79 15.75 5.45
C ASP A 799 -18.80 14.75 6.09
N LEU A 800 -18.03 15.13 7.11
CA LEU A 800 -17.18 14.18 7.85
C LEU A 800 -18.00 13.07 8.52
N LYS A 801 -19.08 13.44 9.22
CA LYS A 801 -19.98 12.45 9.84
C LYS A 801 -20.62 11.54 8.80
N PHE A 802 -21.15 12.10 7.72
CA PHE A 802 -21.70 11.30 6.65
C PHE A 802 -20.67 10.32 6.05
N ALA A 803 -19.42 10.76 5.87
CA ALA A 803 -18.38 9.91 5.33
C ALA A 803 -18.02 8.72 6.23
N TRP A 804 -18.17 8.86 7.54
CA TRP A 804 -17.67 7.89 8.52
C TRP A 804 -18.76 7.09 9.23
N GLU A 805 -19.98 7.62 9.28
CA GLU A 805 -21.13 7.01 9.96
C GLU A 805 -22.11 6.39 8.93
N GLU A 806 -22.24 6.97 7.74
CA GLU A 806 -23.28 6.60 6.76
C GLU A 806 -22.73 5.93 5.49
N LEU A 807 -21.45 6.12 5.16
CA LEU A 807 -20.82 5.39 4.05
C LEU A 807 -20.38 3.99 4.52
N PRO A 808 -20.68 2.94 3.73
CA PRO A 808 -20.20 1.62 4.02
C PRO A 808 -18.68 1.54 4.04
N GLU A 809 -18.15 1.04 5.15
CA GLU A 809 -16.73 0.73 5.30
C GLU A 809 -16.59 -0.66 5.86
N GLN A 810 -15.51 -1.34 5.48
CA GLN A 810 -15.15 -2.59 6.13
C GLN A 810 -14.97 -2.31 7.63
N GLN A 811 -15.62 -3.13 8.44
CA GLN A 811 -15.35 -3.19 9.86
C GLN A 811 -13.93 -3.71 10.03
N LEU A 812 -13.18 -3.03 10.87
CA LEU A 812 -11.84 -3.48 11.25
C LEU A 812 -11.95 -4.41 12.45
N ASP A 813 -10.83 -5.02 12.83
CA ASP A 813 -10.76 -5.66 14.14
C ASP A 813 -11.14 -4.65 15.25
N PRO A 814 -11.82 -5.05 16.34
CA PRO A 814 -12.34 -4.10 17.34
C PRO A 814 -11.36 -3.04 17.82
N GLN A 815 -10.07 -3.37 17.92
CA GLN A 815 -9.04 -2.43 18.35
C GLN A 815 -8.66 -1.42 17.26
N GLN A 816 -8.52 -1.89 16.02
CA GLN A 816 -8.31 -1.03 14.85
C GLN A 816 -9.52 -0.11 14.59
N GLN A 817 -10.73 -0.59 14.91
CA GLN A 817 -11.94 0.22 14.83
C GLN A 817 -11.91 1.36 15.86
N LYS A 818 -11.57 1.08 17.12
CA LYS A 818 -11.42 2.12 18.17
C LYS A 818 -10.39 3.18 17.78
N LEU A 819 -9.24 2.73 17.25
CA LEU A 819 -8.20 3.61 16.69
C LEU A 819 -8.82 4.54 15.64
N ARG A 820 -9.50 3.98 14.65
CA ARG A 820 -10.13 4.75 13.57
C ARG A 820 -11.14 5.77 14.10
N ASP A 821 -11.99 5.38 15.05
CA ASP A 821 -13.03 6.25 15.60
C ASP A 821 -12.45 7.44 16.40
N SER A 822 -11.35 7.22 17.13
CA SER A 822 -10.65 8.29 17.85
C SER A 822 -10.00 9.31 16.90
N VAL A 823 -9.30 8.85 15.84
CA VAL A 823 -8.77 9.76 14.80
C VAL A 823 -9.89 10.60 14.21
N ARG A 824 -11.02 9.99 13.88
CA ARG A 824 -12.19 10.66 13.30
C ARG A 824 -12.74 11.74 14.21
N SER A 825 -12.89 11.47 15.50
CA SER A 825 -13.33 12.46 16.47
C SER A 825 -12.40 13.69 16.50
N GLY A 826 -11.08 13.45 16.55
CA GLY A 826 -10.09 14.53 16.52
C GLY A 826 -10.17 15.37 15.23
N MET A 827 -10.41 14.73 14.09
CA MET A 827 -10.56 15.42 12.80
C MET A 827 -11.86 16.24 12.71
N ILE A 828 -12.95 15.81 13.34
CA ILE A 828 -14.17 16.62 13.46
C ILE A 828 -13.92 17.89 14.27
N ASP A 829 -13.22 17.77 15.41
CA ASP A 829 -12.93 18.93 16.26
C ASP A 829 -11.97 19.90 15.57
N TRP A 830 -10.98 19.38 14.82
CA TRP A 830 -10.11 20.19 13.97
C TRP A 830 -10.89 20.99 12.91
N ALA A 831 -11.81 20.35 12.19
CA ALA A 831 -12.61 21.03 11.17
C ALA A 831 -13.47 22.14 11.78
N ARG A 832 -14.06 21.87 12.96
CA ARG A 832 -14.89 22.83 13.70
C ARG A 832 -14.07 24.03 14.20
N ALA A 833 -12.86 23.79 14.71
CA ALA A 833 -11.97 24.83 15.21
C ALA A 833 -11.37 25.68 14.08
N THR A 834 -11.08 25.09 12.93
CA THR A 834 -10.48 25.77 11.77
C THR A 834 -11.51 26.54 10.95
N GLY A 835 -12.77 26.08 10.93
CA GLY A 835 -13.89 26.68 10.22
C GLY A 835 -14.30 25.87 9.00
N GLU A 836 -15.56 25.40 9.00
CA GLU A 836 -16.12 24.56 7.94
C GLU A 836 -16.19 25.28 6.59
N ALA A 837 -15.80 24.59 5.51
CA ALA A 837 -15.76 25.12 4.14
C ALA A 837 -14.88 26.37 3.94
N GLN A 838 -13.95 26.66 4.86
CA GLN A 838 -12.91 27.68 4.64
C GLN A 838 -11.84 27.18 3.66
N ASP A 839 -11.15 28.11 3.02
CA ASP A 839 -10.07 27.78 2.09
C ASP A 839 -8.90 27.10 2.83
N TYR A 840 -8.49 25.92 2.36
CA TYR A 840 -7.36 25.19 2.93
C TYR A 840 -6.05 25.74 2.37
N THR A 841 -5.46 26.71 3.08
CA THR A 841 -4.26 27.45 2.65
C THR A 841 -3.03 27.21 3.54
N ASP A 842 -3.22 26.57 4.69
CA ASP A 842 -2.17 26.32 5.69
C ASP A 842 -1.41 25.01 5.42
N ASN A 843 -0.85 24.89 4.21
CA ASN A 843 0.01 23.77 3.78
C ASN A 843 0.90 24.20 2.59
N LEU A 844 1.69 23.27 2.03
CA LEU A 844 2.41 23.48 0.77
C LEU A 844 1.41 23.90 -0.34
N PRO A 845 1.73 24.92 -1.16
CA PRO A 845 0.81 25.43 -2.18
C PRO A 845 0.21 24.36 -3.11
N THR A 846 1.01 23.38 -3.51
CA THR A 846 0.57 22.25 -4.35
C THR A 846 -0.39 21.29 -3.62
N GLN A 847 -0.34 21.22 -2.29
CA GLN A 847 -1.27 20.47 -1.45
C GLN A 847 -2.54 21.26 -1.12
N CYS A 848 -2.61 22.55 -1.45
CA CYS A 848 -3.82 23.37 -1.33
C CYS A 848 -4.73 23.25 -2.56
N LEU A 849 -4.17 22.93 -3.72
CA LEU A 849 -4.88 22.91 -5.01
C LEU A 849 -5.42 21.51 -5.34
N HIS A 850 -6.40 21.42 -6.23
CA HIS A 850 -6.81 20.14 -6.81
C HIS A 850 -7.26 20.27 -8.28
N PRO A 851 -7.09 19.23 -9.10
CA PRO A 851 -7.77 19.16 -10.38
C PRO A 851 -9.29 19.06 -10.17
N MET A 852 -10.08 19.63 -11.08
CA MET A 852 -11.55 19.74 -10.97
C MET A 852 -12.31 18.48 -11.45
N GLY A 853 -11.63 17.33 -11.48
CA GLY A 853 -12.14 16.06 -12.02
C GLY A 853 -11.79 15.85 -13.50
N HIS A 854 -11.85 14.58 -13.92
CA HIS A 854 -11.37 14.14 -15.24
C HIS A 854 -12.23 14.65 -16.41
N PHE A 855 -13.45 15.16 -16.15
CA PHE A 855 -14.21 15.87 -17.19
C PHE A 855 -13.38 16.99 -17.82
N TYR A 856 -12.69 17.80 -17.01
CA TYR A 856 -11.96 18.99 -17.47
C TYR A 856 -10.72 18.67 -18.31
N GLU A 857 -10.23 17.42 -18.31
CA GLU A 857 -9.03 17.06 -19.07
C GLU A 857 -9.24 17.20 -20.58
N VAL A 858 -10.43 16.87 -21.09
CA VAL A 858 -10.76 17.04 -22.53
C VAL A 858 -11.05 18.51 -22.90
N PRO A 859 -11.91 19.27 -22.20
CA PRO A 859 -12.10 20.70 -22.40
C PRO A 859 -10.82 21.52 -22.28
N ASN A 860 -9.86 21.09 -21.46
CA ASN A 860 -8.57 21.78 -21.36
C ASN A 860 -7.81 21.78 -22.70
N LEU A 861 -7.98 20.79 -23.58
CA LEU A 861 -7.38 20.84 -24.92
C LEU A 861 -7.87 22.05 -25.73
N LEU A 862 -9.10 22.51 -25.51
CA LEU A 862 -9.63 23.74 -26.10
C LEU A 862 -8.97 24.96 -25.43
N LEU A 863 -9.04 25.04 -24.09
CA LEU A 863 -8.56 26.20 -23.32
C LEU A 863 -7.07 26.48 -23.47
N ASN A 864 -6.26 25.44 -23.61
CA ASN A 864 -4.81 25.55 -23.75
C ASN A 864 -4.34 25.58 -25.22
N GLY A 865 -5.24 25.37 -26.19
CA GLY A 865 -4.92 25.38 -27.63
C GLY A 865 -4.34 24.07 -28.19
N THR A 866 -4.28 22.98 -27.40
CA THR A 866 -3.80 21.67 -27.88
C THR A 866 -4.68 21.12 -28.99
N LEU A 867 -6.01 21.22 -28.87
CA LEU A 867 -6.92 20.77 -29.93
C LEU A 867 -6.75 21.60 -31.21
N ARG A 868 -6.49 22.91 -31.06
CA ARG A 868 -6.18 23.78 -32.20
C ARG A 868 -4.91 23.31 -32.92
N ALA A 869 -3.84 23.03 -32.18
CA ALA A 869 -2.59 22.52 -32.76
C ALA A 869 -2.83 21.16 -33.46
N LEU A 870 -3.62 20.29 -32.84
CA LEU A 870 -3.97 18.99 -33.40
C LEU A 870 -4.80 19.11 -34.69
N LEU A 871 -5.76 20.04 -34.77
CA LEU A 871 -6.55 20.30 -35.97
C LEU A 871 -5.74 20.99 -37.08
N GLN A 872 -4.71 21.76 -36.73
CA GLN A 872 -3.78 22.33 -37.71
C GLN A 872 -2.90 21.25 -38.34
N GLU A 873 -2.46 20.28 -37.53
CA GLU A 873 -1.68 19.11 -37.98
C GLU A 873 -2.55 18.10 -38.76
N ARG A 874 -3.78 17.86 -38.28
CA ARG A 874 -4.74 16.90 -38.85
C ARG A 874 -6.11 17.57 -39.08
N PRO A 875 -6.28 18.37 -40.14
CA PRO A 875 -7.58 18.98 -40.45
C PRO A 875 -8.70 17.96 -40.68
N GLN A 876 -8.34 16.73 -41.10
CA GLN A 876 -9.25 15.61 -41.31
C GLN A 876 -9.57 14.79 -40.05
N LEU A 877 -9.04 15.15 -38.88
CA LEU A 877 -9.34 14.48 -37.61
C LEU A 877 -10.86 14.42 -37.39
N LYS A 878 -11.39 13.25 -37.02
CA LYS A 878 -12.81 13.04 -36.73
C LYS A 878 -13.06 12.43 -35.36
N THR A 879 -12.19 11.52 -34.92
CA THR A 879 -12.42 10.75 -33.70
C THR A 879 -11.29 10.95 -32.70
N LEU A 880 -11.64 11.03 -31.42
CA LEU A 880 -10.69 10.94 -30.30
C LEU A 880 -10.93 9.62 -29.56
N LEU A 881 -9.87 8.86 -29.30
CA LEU A 881 -9.89 7.79 -28.31
C LEU A 881 -9.46 8.38 -26.96
N VAL A 882 -10.41 8.56 -26.05
CA VAL A 882 -10.17 9.13 -24.71
C VAL A 882 -10.12 7.99 -23.70
N HIS A 883 -9.04 7.84 -22.94
CA HIS A 883 -8.96 6.81 -21.91
C HIS A 883 -8.06 7.18 -20.73
N ASN A 884 -8.25 6.55 -19.57
CA ASN A 884 -7.37 6.75 -18.42
C ASN A 884 -5.94 6.23 -18.67
N VAL A 885 -4.95 6.88 -18.07
CA VAL A 885 -3.55 6.42 -18.07
C VAL A 885 -3.39 5.03 -17.45
N ASP A 886 -4.29 4.61 -16.58
CA ASP A 886 -4.25 3.29 -15.93
C ASP A 886 -5.13 2.22 -16.58
N THR A 887 -5.83 2.53 -17.67
CA THR A 887 -6.49 1.54 -18.54
C THR A 887 -5.48 1.03 -19.57
N LEU A 888 -4.54 0.20 -19.11
CA LEU A 888 -3.38 -0.22 -19.90
C LEU A 888 -3.76 -1.04 -21.16
N GLY A 889 -4.92 -1.70 -21.17
CA GLY A 889 -5.40 -2.46 -22.34
C GLY A 889 -6.06 -1.61 -23.44
N ALA A 890 -6.35 -0.33 -23.20
CA ALA A 890 -7.02 0.51 -24.20
C ALA A 890 -6.08 0.85 -25.37
N PHE A 891 -6.46 0.54 -26.59
CA PHE A 891 -5.68 0.90 -27.79
C PHE A 891 -6.60 1.23 -28.96
N VAL A 892 -6.03 1.82 -30.01
CA VAL A 892 -6.73 2.08 -31.28
C VAL A 892 -6.93 0.76 -32.01
N ASP A 893 -8.06 0.11 -31.73
CA ASP A 893 -8.53 -1.10 -32.39
C ASP A 893 -9.33 -0.73 -33.65
N PRO A 894 -8.92 -1.16 -34.85
CA PRO A 894 -9.63 -0.83 -36.08
C PRO A 894 -11.07 -1.35 -36.11
N ALA A 895 -11.34 -2.55 -35.59
CA ALA A 895 -12.67 -3.13 -35.60
C ALA A 895 -13.64 -2.34 -34.71
N ILE A 896 -13.19 -1.97 -33.50
CA ILE A 896 -14.00 -1.17 -32.57
C ILE A 896 -14.22 0.25 -33.12
N LEU A 897 -13.19 0.88 -33.69
CA LEU A 897 -13.33 2.19 -34.33
C LEU A 897 -14.35 2.15 -35.47
N GLY A 898 -14.26 1.15 -36.35
CA GLY A 898 -15.20 1.01 -37.45
C GLY A 898 -16.64 0.78 -36.98
N THR A 899 -16.82 0.00 -35.92
CA THR A 899 -18.15 -0.20 -35.30
C THR A 899 -18.68 1.11 -34.70
N HIS A 900 -17.84 1.92 -34.05
CA HIS A 900 -18.21 3.25 -33.58
C HIS A 900 -18.65 4.16 -34.74
N LEU A 901 -17.86 4.23 -35.81
CA LEU A 901 -18.17 5.07 -36.98
C LEU A 901 -19.49 4.67 -37.65
N LYS A 902 -19.77 3.36 -37.78
CA LYS A 902 -21.03 2.86 -38.34
C LYS A 902 -22.24 3.13 -37.44
N SER A 903 -22.04 3.19 -36.13
CA SER A 903 -23.13 3.43 -35.17
C SER A 903 -23.71 4.84 -35.24
N GLY A 904 -22.95 5.82 -35.76
CA GLY A 904 -23.35 7.22 -35.79
C GLY A 904 -23.48 7.88 -34.41
N ARG A 905 -22.94 7.26 -33.35
CA ARG A 905 -22.96 7.79 -31.99
C ARG A 905 -21.91 8.89 -31.82
N GLY A 906 -22.27 9.93 -31.06
CA GLY A 906 -21.35 11.03 -30.76
C GLY A 906 -20.29 10.63 -29.75
N ILE A 907 -20.68 9.88 -28.72
CA ILE A 907 -19.76 9.33 -27.72
C ILE A 907 -20.10 7.86 -27.53
N THR A 908 -19.12 6.96 -27.63
CA THR A 908 -19.32 5.54 -27.30
C THR A 908 -18.40 5.15 -26.15
N LEU A 909 -18.97 4.64 -25.07
CA LEU A 909 -18.24 4.29 -23.86
C LEU A 909 -18.06 2.78 -23.77
N GLU A 910 -16.84 2.35 -23.47
CA GLU A 910 -16.54 0.94 -23.27
C GLU A 910 -16.85 0.53 -21.83
N VAL A 911 -17.52 -0.62 -21.67
CA VAL A 911 -17.83 -1.25 -20.39
C VAL A 911 -17.29 -2.67 -20.36
N ILE A 912 -17.02 -3.18 -19.16
CA ILE A 912 -16.61 -4.58 -18.93
C ILE A 912 -17.59 -5.26 -17.98
N SER A 913 -17.67 -6.59 -18.05
CA SER A 913 -18.43 -7.37 -17.07
C SER A 913 -17.90 -7.12 -15.66
N ARG A 914 -18.80 -6.74 -14.75
CA ARG A 914 -18.45 -6.35 -13.37
C ARG A 914 -17.92 -7.55 -12.57
N GLN A 915 -16.87 -7.31 -11.80
CA GLN A 915 -16.36 -8.17 -10.75
C GLN A 915 -16.35 -7.43 -9.41
N LEU A 916 -16.20 -8.15 -8.29
CA LEU A 916 -16.27 -7.58 -6.95
C LEU A 916 -15.23 -6.46 -6.72
N ALA A 917 -14.03 -6.62 -7.27
CA ALA A 917 -12.95 -5.64 -7.14
C ALA A 917 -13.24 -4.32 -7.89
N ASP A 918 -14.17 -4.32 -8.85
CA ASP A 918 -14.48 -3.17 -9.69
C ASP A 918 -15.34 -2.16 -8.90
N ARG A 919 -14.66 -1.28 -8.15
CA ARG A 919 -15.31 -0.20 -7.39
C ARG A 919 -15.48 1.05 -8.25
N GLY A 920 -16.71 1.57 -8.29
CA GLY A 920 -17.05 2.76 -9.06
C GLY A 920 -18.23 2.55 -10.00
N GLY A 921 -18.45 3.56 -10.85
CA GLY A 921 -19.66 3.66 -11.62
C GLY A 921 -19.95 2.48 -12.54
N GLY A 922 -21.25 2.19 -12.71
CA GLY A 922 -21.75 1.15 -13.60
C GLY A 922 -22.71 1.71 -14.63
N LEU A 923 -22.95 0.92 -15.68
CA LEU A 923 -24.00 1.23 -16.64
C LEU A 923 -25.35 0.82 -16.04
N ALA A 924 -26.30 1.75 -16.02
CA ALA A 924 -27.62 1.52 -15.46
C ALA A 924 -28.70 2.26 -16.24
N ARG A 925 -29.94 1.86 -16.00
CA ARG A 925 -31.13 2.60 -16.40
C ARG A 925 -31.65 3.38 -15.20
N VAL A 926 -31.48 4.70 -15.21
CA VAL A 926 -32.00 5.60 -14.18
C VAL A 926 -33.27 6.25 -14.69
N ASP A 927 -34.39 5.99 -14.02
CA ASP A 927 -35.72 6.52 -14.38
C ASP A 927 -36.03 6.31 -15.88
N GLY A 928 -35.69 5.12 -16.39
CA GLY A 928 -35.89 4.72 -17.78
C GLY A 928 -34.77 5.10 -18.76
N LYS A 929 -33.83 5.97 -18.38
CA LYS A 929 -32.74 6.44 -19.26
C LYS A 929 -31.43 5.69 -19.01
N LEU A 930 -30.82 5.21 -20.09
CA LEU A 930 -29.54 4.51 -20.06
C LEU A 930 -28.39 5.51 -19.87
N ARG A 931 -27.61 5.37 -18.80
CA ARG A 931 -26.48 6.25 -18.46
C ARG A 931 -25.46 5.54 -17.59
N LEU A 932 -24.24 6.05 -17.56
CA LEU A 932 -23.32 5.71 -16.49
C LEU A 932 -23.76 6.39 -15.21
N VAL A 933 -23.66 5.66 -14.11
CA VAL A 933 -23.93 6.17 -12.77
C VAL A 933 -22.69 5.96 -11.94
N GLU A 934 -22.06 7.05 -11.54
CA GLU A 934 -20.86 7.04 -10.71
C GLU A 934 -21.15 6.44 -9.33
N GLY A 935 -20.18 5.73 -8.74
CA GLY A 935 -20.38 5.09 -7.42
C GLY A 935 -20.74 6.09 -6.32
N LEU A 936 -20.20 7.32 -6.40
CA LEU A 936 -20.51 8.44 -5.52
C LEU A 936 -21.96 8.93 -5.65
N ALA A 937 -22.61 8.65 -6.79
CA ALA A 937 -23.99 9.02 -7.08
C ALA A 937 -25.01 7.94 -6.69
N MET A 938 -24.56 6.74 -6.28
CA MET A 938 -25.47 5.67 -5.91
C MET A 938 -26.24 6.02 -4.61
N PRO A 939 -27.58 5.83 -4.55
CA PRO A 939 -28.36 6.07 -3.34
C PRO A 939 -27.86 5.26 -2.13
N GLN A 940 -27.44 4.03 -2.40
CA GLN A 940 -26.74 3.15 -1.47
C GLN A 940 -25.51 2.61 -2.19
N SER A 941 -24.33 2.63 -1.54
CA SER A 941 -23.08 2.28 -2.20
C SER A 941 -23.07 0.86 -2.79
N TYR A 942 -23.85 -0.07 -2.23
CA TYR A 942 -23.92 -1.45 -2.71
C TYR A 942 -24.82 -1.65 -3.93
N SER A 943 -25.66 -0.68 -4.29
CA SER A 943 -26.52 -0.78 -5.47
C SER A 943 -25.71 -0.99 -6.74
N GLU A 944 -24.45 -0.57 -6.79
CA GLU A 944 -23.55 -0.79 -7.92
C GLU A 944 -23.27 -2.27 -8.20
N TYR A 945 -23.27 -3.13 -7.17
CA TYR A 945 -23.05 -4.58 -7.32
C TYR A 945 -24.24 -5.31 -7.96
N GLY A 946 -25.40 -4.64 -7.99
CA GLY A 946 -26.59 -5.09 -8.73
C GLY A 946 -26.54 -4.83 -10.23
N LEU A 947 -25.49 -4.16 -10.73
CA LEU A 947 -25.32 -3.82 -12.15
C LEU A 947 -24.35 -4.79 -12.83
N SER A 948 -24.69 -5.21 -14.05
CA SER A 948 -23.88 -6.19 -14.80
C SER A 948 -22.54 -5.63 -15.31
N TYR A 949 -22.45 -4.31 -15.49
CA TYR A 949 -21.34 -3.68 -16.21
C TYR A 949 -20.64 -2.59 -15.40
N PHE A 950 -19.32 -2.53 -15.54
CA PHE A 950 -18.43 -1.53 -14.97
C PHE A 950 -17.86 -0.62 -16.05
N ASN A 951 -17.74 0.68 -15.76
CA ASN A 951 -17.18 1.67 -16.68
C ASN A 951 -15.66 1.50 -16.81
N SER A 952 -15.16 1.22 -18.02
CA SER A 952 -13.71 1.10 -18.29
C SER A 952 -12.97 2.44 -18.35
N MET A 953 -13.71 3.55 -18.38
CA MET A 953 -13.19 4.90 -18.63
C MET A 953 -12.42 5.01 -19.95
N THR A 954 -12.91 4.29 -20.97
CA THR A 954 -12.49 4.43 -22.37
C THR A 954 -13.67 4.90 -23.21
N SER A 955 -13.47 5.89 -24.07
CA SER A 955 -14.51 6.48 -24.90
C SER A 955 -14.01 6.80 -26.31
N TRP A 956 -14.83 6.48 -27.30
CA TRP A 956 -14.67 6.93 -28.68
C TRP A 956 -15.54 8.16 -28.90
N VAL A 957 -14.94 9.28 -29.27
CA VAL A 957 -15.60 10.59 -29.31
C VAL A 957 -15.54 11.14 -30.73
N ASP A 958 -16.70 11.34 -31.35
CA ASP A 958 -16.84 12.14 -32.55
C ASP A 958 -16.60 13.62 -32.21
N LEU A 959 -15.58 14.19 -32.84
CA LEU A 959 -15.10 15.52 -32.52
C LEU A 959 -16.14 16.59 -32.82
N ASP A 960 -16.84 16.50 -33.94
CA ASP A 960 -17.80 17.53 -34.37
C ASP A 960 -19.07 17.48 -33.52
N GLN A 961 -19.56 16.30 -33.19
CA GLN A 961 -20.69 16.14 -32.26
C GLN A 961 -20.34 16.63 -30.85
N TYR A 962 -19.11 16.36 -30.37
CA TYR A 962 -18.66 16.86 -29.07
C TYR A 962 -18.53 18.40 -29.05
N LEU A 963 -17.98 19.01 -30.11
CA LEU A 963 -17.94 20.47 -30.23
C LEU A 963 -19.37 21.05 -30.27
N SER A 964 -20.28 20.43 -31.02
CA SER A 964 -21.68 20.86 -31.07
C SER A 964 -22.37 20.78 -29.70
N LEU A 965 -22.03 19.80 -28.85
CA LEU A 965 -22.57 19.69 -27.49
C LEU A 965 -22.15 20.88 -26.60
N LEU A 966 -20.98 21.45 -26.85
CA LEU A 966 -20.48 22.68 -26.23
C LEU A 966 -21.06 23.96 -26.89
N GLY A 967 -21.79 23.84 -28.00
CA GLY A 967 -22.19 24.99 -28.81
C GLY A 967 -21.03 25.63 -29.59
N LEU A 968 -20.01 24.84 -29.92
CA LEU A 968 -18.82 25.25 -30.68
C LEU A 968 -18.72 24.47 -32.00
N ASP A 969 -17.85 24.93 -32.88
CA ASP A 969 -17.46 24.26 -34.13
C ASP A 969 -15.94 24.32 -34.33
N ARG A 970 -15.44 23.70 -35.40
CA ARG A 970 -14.00 23.69 -35.71
C ARG A 970 -13.43 25.10 -35.89
N GLU A 971 -14.19 26.03 -36.47
CA GLU A 971 -13.75 27.42 -36.67
C GLU A 971 -13.53 28.13 -35.33
N SER A 972 -14.45 27.94 -34.39
CA SER A 972 -14.33 28.45 -33.02
C SER A 972 -13.04 27.95 -32.34
N VAL A 973 -12.68 26.68 -32.54
CA VAL A 973 -11.43 26.10 -32.01
C VAL A 973 -10.19 26.75 -32.65
N LEU A 974 -10.22 26.97 -33.97
CA LEU A 974 -9.10 27.57 -34.70
C LEU A 974 -8.89 29.05 -34.35
N VAL A 975 -9.99 29.80 -34.16
CA VAL A 975 -9.96 31.19 -33.66
C VAL A 975 -9.38 31.24 -32.24
N ASN A 976 -9.73 30.26 -31.40
CA ASN A 976 -9.23 30.10 -30.02
C ASN A 976 -9.55 31.30 -29.11
N ASP A 977 -10.79 31.80 -29.18
CA ASP A 977 -11.29 32.80 -28.22
C ASP A 977 -11.53 32.11 -26.87
N ARG A 978 -10.58 32.31 -25.94
CA ARG A 978 -10.64 31.72 -24.60
C ARG A 978 -11.87 32.12 -23.81
N LYS A 979 -12.43 33.31 -24.04
CA LYS A 979 -13.62 33.76 -23.32
C LYS A 979 -14.85 32.99 -23.79
N GLN A 980 -15.04 32.89 -25.10
CA GLN A 980 -16.12 32.11 -25.71
C GLN A 980 -16.04 30.64 -25.29
N ILE A 981 -14.86 30.03 -25.41
CA ILE A 981 -14.62 28.64 -25.00
C ILE A 981 -14.91 28.45 -23.51
N GLY A 982 -14.44 29.35 -22.65
CA GLY A 982 -14.68 29.27 -21.20
C GLY A 982 -16.15 29.47 -20.82
N GLU A 983 -16.92 30.26 -21.57
CA GLU A 983 -18.38 30.38 -21.40
C GLU A 983 -19.11 29.11 -21.83
N ALA A 984 -18.74 28.54 -22.99
CA ALA A 984 -19.30 27.28 -23.50
C ALA A 984 -19.08 26.11 -22.52
N ILE A 985 -17.88 25.97 -21.97
CA ILE A 985 -17.55 24.92 -20.99
C ILE A 985 -18.38 25.10 -19.72
N ARG A 986 -18.49 26.33 -19.20
CA ARG A 986 -19.30 26.62 -17.99
C ARG A 986 -20.78 26.29 -18.21
N ALA A 987 -21.35 26.65 -19.36
CA ALA A 987 -22.74 26.34 -19.69
C ALA A 987 -23.03 24.84 -19.77
N LEU A 988 -22.06 24.03 -20.23
CA LEU A 988 -22.19 22.57 -20.20
C LEU A 988 -22.10 22.01 -18.77
N VAL A 989 -21.13 22.49 -17.99
CA VAL A 989 -20.90 22.06 -16.60
C VAL A 989 -22.11 22.32 -15.70
N GLU A 990 -22.80 23.45 -15.88
CA GLU A 990 -24.03 23.79 -15.13
C GLU A 990 -25.17 22.77 -15.33
N ARG A 991 -25.10 21.93 -16.38
CA ARG A 991 -26.08 20.87 -16.67
C ARG A 991 -25.66 19.51 -16.11
N MET A 992 -24.46 19.40 -15.55
CA MET A 992 -23.87 18.16 -15.04
C MET A 992 -23.85 18.16 -13.50
N PRO A 993 -23.78 16.98 -12.86
CA PRO A 993 -23.59 16.90 -11.42
C PRO A 993 -22.24 17.46 -10.97
N THR A 994 -22.22 18.14 -9.83
CA THR A 994 -21.00 18.55 -9.11
C THR A 994 -20.84 17.66 -7.89
N TYR A 995 -19.74 16.91 -7.80
CA TYR A 995 -19.47 16.03 -6.67
C TYR A 995 -18.58 16.68 -5.64
N LEU A 996 -18.95 16.59 -4.36
CA LEU A 996 -18.02 16.80 -3.25
C LEU A 996 -17.27 15.49 -2.96
N THR A 997 -15.96 15.56 -2.73
CA THR A 997 -15.17 14.40 -2.28
C THR A 997 -14.26 14.81 -1.13
N LEU A 998 -13.96 13.85 -0.25
CA LEU A 998 -12.92 13.99 0.77
C LEU A 998 -11.64 13.34 0.26
N LYS A 999 -10.51 14.03 0.43
CA LYS A 999 -9.17 13.50 0.19
C LYS A 999 -8.31 13.69 1.43
N GLU A 1000 -7.26 12.90 1.52
CA GLU A 1000 -6.27 12.99 2.58
C GLU A 1000 -5.03 13.74 2.07
N VAL A 1001 -4.58 14.73 2.84
CA VAL A 1001 -3.35 15.49 2.56
C VAL A 1001 -2.37 15.37 3.72
N LYS A 1002 -1.08 15.22 3.40
CA LYS A 1002 -0.02 15.21 4.40
C LYS A 1002 0.35 16.66 4.75
N ARG A 1003 0.47 16.96 6.04
CA ARG A 1003 0.96 18.25 6.54
C ARG A 1003 2.38 18.07 7.10
N GLY A 1004 3.31 18.90 6.66
CA GLY A 1004 4.70 18.91 7.18
C GLY A 1004 4.78 19.50 8.59
N ALA A 1005 5.82 19.14 9.34
CA ALA A 1005 5.99 19.43 10.77
C ALA A 1005 6.21 20.92 11.15
N GLY A 1006 5.96 21.87 10.25
CA GLY A 1006 6.32 23.28 10.39
C GLY A 1006 5.60 24.05 11.50
N SER A 1007 4.51 23.50 12.05
CA SER A 1007 3.73 24.09 13.15
C SER A 1007 3.14 23.07 14.14
N GLY A 1008 3.39 21.77 13.97
CA GLY A 1008 2.86 20.68 14.80
C GLY A 1008 3.34 19.31 14.32
N SER A 1009 2.84 18.22 14.89
CA SER A 1009 3.16 16.86 14.43
C SER A 1009 2.75 16.67 12.96
N PRO A 1010 3.57 15.98 12.14
CA PRO A 1010 3.18 15.60 10.80
C PRO A 1010 1.95 14.68 10.86
N GLY A 1011 0.89 15.03 10.13
CA GLY A 1011 -0.39 14.32 10.18
C GLY A 1011 -1.07 14.28 8.82
N VAL A 1012 -1.99 13.32 8.65
CA VAL A 1012 -2.86 13.19 7.48
C VAL A 1012 -4.20 13.82 7.81
N PHE A 1013 -4.60 14.84 7.05
CA PHE A 1013 -5.83 15.60 7.30
C PHE A 1013 -6.85 15.38 6.18
N PRO A 1014 -8.15 15.24 6.51
CA PRO A 1014 -9.20 15.23 5.50
C PRO A 1014 -9.43 16.65 4.98
N VAL A 1015 -9.51 16.78 3.66
CA VAL A 1015 -9.83 18.02 2.95
C VAL A 1015 -10.93 17.77 1.93
N ALA A 1016 -11.79 18.75 1.76
CA ALA A 1016 -12.89 18.71 0.81
C ALA A 1016 -12.46 19.31 -0.54
N GLN A 1017 -12.88 18.68 -1.64
CA GLN A 1017 -12.67 19.17 -2.99
C GLN A 1017 -13.85 18.80 -3.87
N VAL A 1018 -14.02 19.52 -4.98
CA VAL A 1018 -15.09 19.22 -5.94
C VAL A 1018 -14.58 18.64 -7.25
N GLU A 1019 -15.38 17.76 -7.85
CA GLU A 1019 -15.02 17.06 -9.06
C GLU A 1019 -16.22 16.99 -10.03
N HIS A 1020 -15.94 17.10 -11.33
CA HIS A 1020 -16.85 16.77 -12.42
C HIS A 1020 -16.28 15.58 -13.19
N LEU A 1021 -17.15 14.62 -13.53
CA LEU A 1021 -16.73 13.33 -14.06
C LEU A 1021 -17.17 13.21 -15.54
N TRP A 1022 -16.27 12.70 -16.37
CA TRP A 1022 -16.49 12.48 -17.81
C TRP A 1022 -17.72 11.60 -18.09
N GLY A 1023 -17.96 10.58 -17.23
CA GLY A 1023 -19.12 9.70 -17.36
C GLY A 1023 -20.47 10.42 -17.27
N ASP A 1024 -20.52 11.59 -16.64
CA ASP A 1024 -21.76 12.35 -16.49
C ASP A 1024 -22.25 13.01 -17.78
N LEU A 1025 -21.44 13.02 -18.85
CA LEU A 1025 -21.92 13.40 -20.18
C LEU A 1025 -23.09 12.52 -20.62
N THR A 1026 -23.12 11.25 -20.16
CA THR A 1026 -24.22 10.31 -20.44
C THR A 1026 -25.55 10.72 -19.79
N THR A 1027 -25.55 11.66 -18.84
CA THR A 1027 -26.79 12.22 -18.26
C THR A 1027 -27.50 13.18 -19.21
N LEU A 1028 -26.78 13.74 -20.19
CA LEU A 1028 -27.27 14.71 -21.15
C LEU A 1028 -27.92 13.98 -22.33
N SER A 1029 -29.19 14.24 -22.62
CA SER A 1029 -29.93 13.54 -23.68
C SER A 1029 -29.43 13.84 -25.10
N ASP A 1030 -28.81 14.99 -25.29
CA ASP A 1030 -28.22 15.49 -26.53
C ASP A 1030 -26.78 15.01 -26.77
N SER A 1031 -26.18 14.25 -25.82
CA SER A 1031 -24.83 13.70 -25.97
C SER A 1031 -24.71 12.53 -26.97
N ASN A 1032 -25.83 11.98 -27.44
CA ASN A 1032 -25.90 10.85 -28.39
C ASN A 1032 -24.96 9.68 -28.01
N CYS A 1033 -25.06 9.20 -26.76
CA CYS A 1033 -24.20 8.15 -26.24
C CYS A 1033 -24.55 6.73 -26.74
N GLY A 1034 -23.53 5.88 -26.88
CA GLY A 1034 -23.62 4.42 -27.05
C GLY A 1034 -22.68 3.67 -26.11
N TYR A 1035 -22.84 2.34 -26.01
CA TYR A 1035 -22.07 1.51 -25.06
C TYR A 1035 -21.58 0.22 -25.71
N PHE A 1036 -20.29 -0.08 -25.56
CA PHE A 1036 -19.65 -1.29 -26.06
C PHE A 1036 -19.17 -2.18 -24.92
N LEU A 1037 -19.57 -3.45 -24.92
CA LEU A 1037 -18.97 -4.46 -24.04
C LEU A 1037 -17.64 -4.88 -24.65
N VAL A 1038 -16.56 -4.78 -23.89
CA VAL A 1038 -15.22 -5.20 -24.33
C VAL A 1038 -14.62 -6.22 -23.38
N ASP A 1039 -13.57 -6.92 -23.84
CA ASP A 1039 -12.85 -7.86 -23.02
C ASP A 1039 -12.25 -7.20 -21.78
N ARG A 1040 -12.24 -7.94 -20.66
CA ARG A 1040 -11.73 -7.44 -19.38
C ARG A 1040 -10.27 -6.96 -19.49
N GLN A 1041 -9.43 -7.63 -20.27
CA GLN A 1041 -8.03 -7.25 -20.47
C GLN A 1041 -7.88 -5.87 -21.13
N ARG A 1042 -8.85 -5.45 -21.97
CA ARG A 1042 -8.89 -4.13 -22.61
C ARG A 1042 -9.31 -3.04 -21.62
N GLY A 1043 -10.40 -3.28 -20.89
CA GLY A 1043 -11.04 -2.25 -20.05
C GLY A 1043 -10.63 -2.23 -18.57
N ARG A 1044 -9.85 -3.19 -18.08
CA ARG A 1044 -9.40 -3.26 -16.68
C ARG A 1044 -8.47 -2.08 -16.35
N GLN A 1045 -8.78 -1.41 -15.25
CA GLN A 1045 -8.00 -0.30 -14.72
C GLN A 1045 -7.07 -0.83 -13.61
N LEU A 1046 -5.82 -0.35 -13.58
CA LEU A 1046 -4.83 -0.72 -12.55
C LEU A 1046 -4.70 0.43 -11.54
N LYS A 1047 -5.49 0.43 -10.46
CA LYS A 1047 -5.67 1.62 -9.60
C LYS A 1047 -4.66 1.73 -8.46
N SER A 1048 -4.21 0.60 -7.92
CA SER A 1048 -3.31 0.52 -6.77
C SER A 1048 -2.16 -0.46 -7.02
N PRO A 1049 -1.01 -0.31 -6.33
CA PRO A 1049 0.10 -1.24 -6.46
C PRO A 1049 -0.24 -2.66 -5.98
N ASP A 1050 -1.21 -2.80 -5.06
CA ASP A 1050 -1.63 -4.09 -4.52
C ASP A 1050 -2.39 -4.95 -5.57
N GLU A 1051 -2.94 -4.32 -6.62
CA GLU A 1051 -3.57 -5.01 -7.75
C GLU A 1051 -2.56 -5.50 -8.80
N LEU A 1052 -1.29 -5.09 -8.68
CA LEU A 1052 -0.29 -5.25 -9.74
C LEU A 1052 0.03 -6.71 -10.01
N ASP A 1053 0.10 -7.56 -8.98
CA ASP A 1053 0.41 -8.97 -9.17
C ASP A 1053 -0.67 -9.70 -9.96
N GLU A 1054 -1.92 -9.50 -9.55
CA GLU A 1054 -3.07 -10.07 -10.24
C GLU A 1054 -3.17 -9.52 -11.68
N TRP A 1055 -2.92 -8.22 -11.85
CA TRP A 1055 -2.91 -7.59 -13.16
C TRP A 1055 -1.81 -8.19 -14.07
N VAL A 1056 -0.60 -8.42 -13.56
CA VAL A 1056 0.47 -9.05 -14.35
C VAL A 1056 0.08 -10.46 -14.76
N ALA A 1057 -0.44 -11.26 -13.83
CA ALA A 1057 -0.85 -12.64 -14.10
C ALA A 1057 -1.95 -12.74 -15.17
N GLN A 1058 -2.86 -11.77 -15.23
CA GLN A 1058 -4.03 -11.81 -16.13
C GLN A 1058 -3.89 -11.00 -17.42
N SER A 1059 -3.08 -9.94 -17.43
CA SER A 1059 -3.10 -8.93 -18.50
C SER A 1059 -1.73 -8.62 -19.13
N ALA A 1060 -0.60 -8.92 -18.47
CA ALA A 1060 0.71 -8.49 -18.99
C ALA A 1060 1.04 -9.10 -20.36
N ALA A 1061 0.82 -10.40 -20.54
CA ALA A 1061 1.10 -11.08 -21.82
C ALA A 1061 0.23 -10.55 -22.97
N HIS A 1062 -1.06 -10.28 -22.71
CA HIS A 1062 -1.94 -9.64 -23.68
C HIS A 1062 -1.44 -8.24 -24.04
N LEU A 1063 -1.06 -7.44 -23.03
CA LEU A 1063 -0.52 -6.09 -23.23
C LEU A 1063 0.76 -6.09 -24.06
N GLU A 1064 1.70 -6.99 -23.79
CA GLU A 1064 2.93 -7.13 -24.60
C GLU A 1064 2.58 -7.43 -26.07
N GLY A 1065 1.56 -8.26 -26.28
CA GLY A 1065 0.98 -8.53 -27.60
C GLY A 1065 0.40 -7.29 -28.30
N LEU A 1066 0.14 -6.17 -27.60
CA LEU A 1066 -0.36 -4.91 -28.17
C LEU A 1066 0.75 -3.86 -28.41
N CYS A 1067 1.96 -4.08 -27.89
CA CYS A 1067 3.00 -3.07 -27.88
C CYS A 1067 4.06 -3.29 -28.98
N ALA A 1068 4.63 -2.19 -29.47
CA ALA A 1068 5.89 -2.15 -30.21
C ALA A 1068 6.89 -1.28 -29.44
N TRP A 1069 7.81 -1.92 -28.74
CA TRP A 1069 8.83 -1.24 -27.93
C TRP A 1069 9.90 -0.57 -28.80
N SER A 1070 10.47 0.53 -28.30
CA SER A 1070 11.64 1.19 -28.90
C SER A 1070 12.97 0.60 -28.45
#